data_AF-A0A1Q7LDW0-F1
#
_entry.id   AF-A0A1Q7LDW0-F1
#
_cell.length_a   1.000
_cell.length_b   1.000
_cell.length_c   1.000
_cell.angle_alpha   90.00
_cell.angle_beta   90.00
_cell.angle_gamma   90.00
#
_symmetry.space_group_name_H-M   'P 1'
#
loop_
_entity.id
_entity.type
_entity.pdbx_description
1 polymer ?
#
loop_
_entity_poly.entity_id
_entity_poly.type
_entity_poly.pdbx_seq_one_letter_code
_entity_poly.pdbx_strand_id
1 'polypeptide(L)'
;MSSPTQNGRDWLRVWLIVLALTYALFTGLRTVSDFDLGWQLATGRYVVEQHHIPRTELFSYTAQGKEWIYPPFSGAIFYLLYLVGGYATLSWLGAIACAATVGFLCSAGGRLTAVLAFLAVPAIAFRTIPRAELFTTVLFAMVLAVIWRHHQGKSVRLWVLPVVFFLWVNLHLGFIAGLGALGAGILFELSDMIFAERRAGALARLKQVAIWLATSIGATLVNPWGWRIYEAIYRQNRVMQVHSAFISEWSAVQFNSLAWRQALSPRDPASADWWLLTAGLGAIFVAIWKRRFGPAIVLAAGMYLSVQHIRLQAFFAVVVVVIGGGLLSSFARALATTQVQRPEDPDNSARMILSARLSRGLAFLVAIVLGFLGVVRAADLISDRYYLDSNQISLFGTGPSWWYPERAAAFLERERLPGNIFHDYGQGGYLAWRLGPKYPVFVDGRYIPFGNELFAEQKQLMLALPDSAEWKEAADRWKINTLIFPVARYAGLGTFPFQDYCESKEWKLVYLDDASVVFVRNRPENSEVLRKFAQSCGTAAIASPPLAPTNFYRARAERFNFFMNAGSIFYFLSRDKEAAWALDQAEQLFPDNANLHLVKAQFLGATNRPEEAEREYLRVVRTSPSDAAWYALARLYVAKHQYAEALRCVKKATPLSQVPFERLRAQGVVYVYMNQPQEALAAFQRAEAKSPYRGDSSDLGKQFNAQLAEGRARAYRELNDLDRAVSQQELAVRLSPEKAAWWTTLADLYQAQGQTEKALQAREKAQAIQGGVTELTKPSEAGKNH
;
A
#
# COMPACT_ATOMS: atom_id res chain seq x y z
N MET A 1 28.31 -52.48 24.63
CA MET A 1 28.75 -51.39 23.74
C MET A 1 27.81 -50.21 23.92
N SER A 2 28.31 -49.19 24.59
CA SER A 2 27.64 -47.94 24.96
C SER A 2 27.25 -47.11 23.73
N SER A 3 26.03 -46.58 23.72
CA SER A 3 25.50 -45.73 22.66
C SER A 3 26.23 -44.37 22.65
N PRO A 4 26.60 -43.83 21.47
CA PRO A 4 27.20 -42.51 21.40
C PRO A 4 26.11 -41.44 21.58
N THR A 5 26.13 -40.78 22.74
CA THR A 5 25.81 -39.36 22.99
C THR A 5 24.66 -38.72 22.18
N GLN A 6 23.49 -38.61 22.80
CA GLN A 6 22.31 -37.83 22.38
C GLN A 6 22.47 -36.28 22.51
N ASN A 7 23.68 -35.72 22.53
CA ASN A 7 23.92 -34.27 22.68
C ASN A 7 24.60 -33.60 21.47
N GLY A 8 24.42 -34.15 20.27
CA GLY A 8 24.83 -33.46 19.04
C GLY A 8 23.92 -32.27 18.76
N ARG A 9 24.43 -31.03 18.91
CA ARG A 9 23.74 -29.82 18.41
C ARG A 9 23.33 -30.06 16.95
N ASP A 10 22.05 -29.84 16.65
CA ASP A 10 21.54 -29.88 15.26
C ASP A 10 22.06 -28.65 14.50
N TRP A 11 23.33 -28.71 14.09
CA TRP A 11 24.05 -27.60 13.44
C TRP A 11 23.33 -27.09 12.20
N LEU A 12 22.62 -27.96 11.47
CA LEU A 12 21.83 -27.56 10.31
C LEU A 12 20.66 -26.66 10.70
N ARG A 13 19.96 -26.97 11.79
CA ARG A 13 18.88 -26.11 12.32
C ARG A 13 19.44 -24.77 12.77
N VAL A 14 20.58 -24.76 13.46
CA VAL A 14 21.24 -23.50 13.89
C VAL A 14 21.59 -22.66 12.67
N TRP A 15 22.17 -23.27 11.63
CA TRP A 15 22.47 -22.60 10.36
C TRP A 15 21.24 -21.99 9.68
N LEU A 16 20.14 -22.74 9.59
CA LEU A 16 18.88 -22.23 9.02
C LEU A 16 18.32 -21.04 9.82
N ILE A 17 18.44 -21.08 11.15
CA ILE A 17 18.02 -19.97 12.02
C ILE A 17 18.89 -18.75 11.78
N VAL A 18 20.22 -18.91 11.76
CA VAL A 18 21.15 -17.80 11.48
C VAL A 18 20.86 -17.20 10.11
N LEU A 19 20.66 -18.04 9.08
CA LEU A 19 20.30 -17.59 7.74
C LEU A 19 18.99 -16.79 7.73
N ALA A 20 17.94 -17.28 8.40
CA ALA A 20 16.66 -16.60 8.50
C ALA A 20 16.75 -15.25 9.24
N LEU A 21 17.52 -15.20 10.34
CA LEU A 21 17.72 -13.98 11.11
C LEU A 21 18.53 -12.94 10.34
N THR A 22 19.60 -13.37 9.66
CA THR A 22 20.40 -12.49 8.81
C THR A 22 19.54 -11.93 7.68
N TYR A 23 18.79 -12.78 6.98
CA TYR A 23 17.87 -12.32 5.92
C TYR A 23 16.79 -11.38 6.46
N ALA A 24 16.26 -11.63 7.67
CA ALA A 24 15.31 -10.75 8.34
C ALA A 24 15.89 -9.38 8.68
N LEU A 25 17.15 -9.32 9.15
CA LEU A 25 17.84 -8.07 9.43
C LEU A 25 18.03 -7.24 8.16
N PHE A 26 18.53 -7.86 7.08
CA PHE A 26 18.71 -7.15 5.79
C PHE A 26 17.39 -6.68 5.19
N THR A 27 16.35 -7.51 5.23
CA THR A 27 15.03 -7.14 4.67
C THR A 27 14.34 -6.07 5.49
N GLY A 28 14.49 -6.11 6.82
CA GLY A 28 13.92 -5.12 7.72
C GLY A 28 14.68 -3.80 7.78
N LEU A 29 15.98 -3.78 7.42
CA LEU A 29 16.82 -2.59 7.43
C LEU A 29 16.61 -1.73 6.18
N ARG A 30 15.66 -0.80 6.27
CA ARG A 30 15.31 0.14 5.22
C ARG A 30 14.95 1.51 5.76
N THR A 31 15.00 2.52 4.90
CA THR A 31 14.60 3.88 5.24
C THR A 31 13.16 3.89 5.74
N VAL A 32 12.88 4.75 6.71
CA VAL A 32 11.55 4.92 7.31
C VAL A 32 10.60 5.47 6.26
N SER A 33 9.58 4.67 5.93
CA SER A 33 8.66 4.96 4.84
C SER A 33 7.25 4.51 5.22
N ASP A 34 6.57 5.34 6.01
CA ASP A 34 5.18 5.12 6.40
C ASP A 34 4.45 6.48 6.46
N PHE A 35 3.17 6.47 6.07
CA PHE A 35 2.31 7.66 6.03
C PHE A 35 1.77 8.04 7.43
N ASP A 36 1.70 7.07 8.35
CA ASP A 36 1.03 7.21 9.64
C ASP A 36 2.00 7.35 10.82
N LEU A 37 3.30 7.08 10.62
CA LEU A 37 4.30 7.23 11.68
C LEU A 37 4.38 8.68 12.19
N GLY A 38 4.22 9.67 11.32
CA GLY A 38 4.41 11.07 11.71
C GLY A 38 3.41 11.54 12.78
N TRP A 39 2.10 11.30 12.62
CA TRP A 39 1.15 11.67 13.66
C TRP A 39 1.36 10.89 14.96
N GLN A 40 1.91 9.66 14.89
CA GLN A 40 2.29 8.88 16.08
C GLN A 40 3.49 9.51 16.80
N LEU A 41 4.51 9.97 16.07
CA LEU A 41 5.63 10.72 16.63
C LEU A 41 5.15 12.03 17.26
N ALA A 42 4.26 12.77 16.58
CA ALA A 42 3.69 14.02 17.11
C ALA A 42 2.91 13.79 18.41
N THR A 43 2.08 12.76 18.45
CA THR A 43 1.35 12.33 19.65
C THR A 43 2.31 11.90 20.75
N GLY A 44 3.34 11.12 20.41
CA GLY A 44 4.38 10.67 21.33
C GLY A 44 5.15 11.83 21.97
N ARG A 45 5.53 12.83 21.17
CA ARG A 45 6.15 14.07 21.64
C ARG A 45 5.26 14.80 22.63
N TYR A 46 3.98 14.98 22.30
CA TYR A 46 3.03 15.60 23.21
C TYR A 46 2.93 14.84 24.53
N VAL A 47 2.80 13.51 24.50
CA VAL A 47 2.69 12.68 25.72
C VAL A 47 3.95 12.78 26.59
N VAL A 48 5.13 12.77 25.99
CA VAL A 48 6.41 12.83 26.70
C VAL A 48 6.69 14.22 27.26
N GLU A 49 6.44 15.29 26.49
CA GLU A 49 6.74 16.66 26.88
C GLU A 49 5.70 17.27 27.82
N GLN A 50 4.41 16.96 27.61
CA GLN A 50 3.32 17.52 28.39
C GLN A 50 2.92 16.63 29.57
N HIS A 51 3.39 15.38 29.63
CA HIS A 51 2.97 14.38 30.62
C HIS A 51 1.45 14.12 30.65
N HIS A 52 0.77 14.33 29.51
CA HIS A 52 -0.69 14.17 29.37
C HIS A 52 -1.04 13.37 28.12
N ILE A 53 -2.07 12.54 28.23
CA ILE A 53 -2.60 11.76 27.09
C ILE A 53 -3.68 12.60 26.38
N PRO A 54 -3.50 12.90 25.08
CA PRO A 54 -4.48 13.70 24.35
C PRO A 54 -5.79 12.92 24.19
N ARG A 55 -6.90 13.55 24.58
CA ARG A 55 -8.26 13.01 24.40
C ARG A 55 -8.99 13.60 23.21
N THR A 56 -8.42 14.64 22.61
CA THR A 56 -8.97 15.36 21.48
C THR A 56 -7.90 15.60 20.43
N GLU A 57 -8.33 15.93 19.22
CA GLU A 57 -7.46 16.30 18.11
C GLU A 57 -6.70 17.59 18.38
N LEU A 58 -5.37 17.56 18.14
CA LEU A 58 -4.43 18.63 18.47
C LEU A 58 -3.69 19.22 17.26
N PHE A 59 -3.55 18.46 16.17
CA PHE A 59 -2.60 18.77 15.11
C PHE A 59 -3.28 19.29 13.84
N SER A 60 -4.60 19.12 13.72
CA SER A 60 -5.36 19.64 12.59
C SER A 60 -6.24 20.82 12.98
N TYR A 61 -6.43 21.75 12.04
CA TYR A 61 -7.34 22.89 12.20
C TYR A 61 -8.78 22.57 11.75
N THR A 62 -9.00 21.47 11.04
CA THR A 62 -10.32 21.06 10.53
C THR A 62 -11.11 20.21 11.54
N ALA A 63 -10.41 19.47 12.39
CA ALA A 63 -11.00 18.57 13.38
C ALA A 63 -10.59 18.92 14.81
N GLN A 64 -10.06 20.12 15.05
CA GLN A 64 -9.61 20.55 16.37
C GLN A 64 -10.70 20.33 17.44
N GLY A 65 -10.33 19.70 18.56
CA GLY A 65 -11.26 19.41 19.65
C GLY A 65 -12.17 18.20 19.44
N LYS A 66 -12.17 17.55 18.25
CA LYS A 66 -12.87 16.28 18.04
C LYS A 66 -12.23 15.18 18.89
N GLU A 67 -13.05 14.21 19.33
CA GLU A 67 -12.59 13.13 20.20
C GLU A 67 -11.54 12.24 19.51
N TRP A 68 -10.48 11.91 20.24
CA TRP A 68 -9.40 11.04 19.81
C TRP A 68 -9.17 9.91 20.82
N ILE A 69 -9.43 8.66 20.38
CA ILE A 69 -9.25 7.46 21.19
C ILE A 69 -8.25 6.55 20.49
N TYR A 70 -7.02 6.48 21.00
CA TYR A 70 -5.98 5.66 20.40
C TYR A 70 -4.83 5.38 21.37
N PRO A 71 -4.29 4.13 21.44
CA PRO A 71 -3.19 3.77 22.35
C PRO A 71 -1.97 4.70 22.23
N PRO A 72 -1.52 5.37 23.32
CA PRO A 72 -0.60 6.50 23.20
C PRO A 72 0.87 6.07 23.23
N PHE A 73 1.17 4.88 23.76
CA PHE A 73 2.54 4.54 24.17
C PHE A 73 3.42 4.04 23.01
N SER A 74 2.85 3.59 21.89
CA SER A 74 3.63 3.32 20.69
C SER A 74 4.28 4.61 20.16
N GLY A 75 3.50 5.68 20.06
CA GLY A 75 3.99 7.02 19.72
C GLY A 75 5.10 7.49 20.65
N ALA A 76 4.92 7.34 21.97
CA ALA A 76 5.93 7.70 22.96
C ALA A 76 7.24 6.92 22.77
N ILE A 77 7.18 5.60 22.52
CA ILE A 77 8.36 4.79 22.23
C ILE A 77 9.05 5.27 20.96
N PHE A 78 8.30 5.53 19.89
CA PHE A 78 8.88 6.05 18.63
C PHE A 78 9.56 7.39 18.85
N TYR A 79 8.94 8.31 19.60
CA TYR A 79 9.54 9.61 19.89
C TYR A 79 10.84 9.48 20.69
N LEU A 80 10.84 8.69 21.76
CA LEU A 80 12.04 8.47 22.58
C LEU A 80 13.18 7.84 21.76
N LEU A 81 12.88 6.88 20.89
CA LEU A 81 13.88 6.30 19.98
C LEU A 81 14.36 7.29 18.92
N TYR A 82 13.47 8.17 18.44
CA TYR A 82 13.84 9.25 17.54
C TYR A 82 14.80 10.24 18.24
N LEU A 83 14.63 10.55 19.52
CA LEU A 83 15.56 11.40 20.26
C LEU A 83 16.98 10.79 20.37
N VAL A 84 17.11 9.46 20.35
CA VAL A 84 18.42 8.78 20.44
C VAL A 84 19.23 8.90 19.15
N GLY A 85 18.61 8.82 17.97
CA GLY A 85 19.35 8.79 16.70
C GLY A 85 18.50 9.05 15.45
N GLY A 86 17.41 9.78 15.61
CA GLY A 86 16.49 10.17 14.53
C GLY A 86 15.86 8.98 13.81
N TYR A 87 15.60 9.17 12.52
CA TYR A 87 15.05 8.12 11.66
C TYR A 87 15.96 6.88 11.54
N ALA A 88 17.26 7.01 11.80
CA ALA A 88 18.16 5.87 11.72
C ALA A 88 17.87 4.82 12.81
N THR A 89 17.61 5.27 14.04
CA THR A 89 17.21 4.38 15.14
C THR A 89 15.86 3.70 14.84
N LEU A 90 14.93 4.43 14.22
CA LEU A 90 13.65 3.86 13.81
C LEU A 90 13.82 2.80 12.72
N SER A 91 14.66 3.01 11.70
CA SER A 91 15.01 1.95 10.73
C SER A 91 15.54 0.69 11.42
N TRP A 92 16.41 0.84 12.41
CA TRP A 92 16.92 -0.29 13.20
C TRP A 92 15.86 -0.98 14.04
N LEU A 93 14.91 -0.23 14.63
CA LEU A 93 13.77 -0.81 15.33
C LEU A 93 12.99 -1.77 14.42
N GLY A 94 12.75 -1.38 13.16
CA GLY A 94 12.07 -2.23 12.19
C GLY A 94 12.85 -3.51 11.89
N ALA A 95 14.16 -3.39 11.65
CA ALA A 95 15.04 -4.54 11.42
C ALA A 95 15.07 -5.51 12.62
N ILE A 96 15.18 -4.98 13.83
CA ILE A 96 15.18 -5.75 15.07
C ILE A 96 13.83 -6.42 15.29
N ALA A 97 12.72 -5.73 15.05
CA ALA A 97 11.38 -6.30 15.19
C ALA A 97 11.12 -7.43 14.19
N CYS A 98 11.59 -7.28 12.94
CA CYS A 98 11.54 -8.34 11.93
C CYS A 98 12.34 -9.56 12.39
N ALA A 99 13.60 -9.37 12.80
CA ALA A 99 14.47 -10.44 13.27
C ALA A 99 13.94 -11.11 14.55
N ALA A 100 13.41 -10.33 15.51
CA ALA A 100 12.81 -10.85 16.73
C ALA A 100 11.58 -11.71 16.42
N THR A 101 10.71 -11.25 15.54
CA THR A 101 9.54 -12.01 15.08
C THR A 101 9.96 -13.34 14.45
N VAL A 102 10.91 -13.31 13.51
CA VAL A 102 11.45 -14.51 12.86
C VAL A 102 12.15 -15.44 13.86
N GLY A 103 12.84 -14.90 14.86
CA GLY A 103 13.42 -15.64 15.97
C GLY A 103 12.37 -16.39 16.80
N PHE A 104 11.26 -15.72 17.15
CA PHE A 104 10.13 -16.37 17.82
C PHE A 104 9.54 -17.49 16.97
N LEU A 105 9.34 -17.26 15.67
CA LEU A 105 8.84 -18.26 14.73
C LEU A 105 9.76 -19.48 14.64
N CYS A 106 11.06 -19.28 14.48
CA CYS A 106 12.08 -20.33 14.47
C CYS A 106 12.10 -21.16 15.76
N SER A 107 11.83 -20.52 16.91
CA SER A 107 11.78 -21.19 18.19
C SER A 107 10.58 -22.14 18.33
N ALA A 108 9.52 -21.99 17.50
CA ALA A 108 8.29 -22.76 17.63
C ALA A 108 8.42 -24.24 17.21
N GLY A 109 9.42 -24.60 16.38
CA GLY A 109 9.53 -25.94 15.81
C GLY A 109 10.92 -26.33 15.31
N GLY A 110 11.00 -27.38 14.48
CA GLY A 110 12.26 -27.97 14.01
C GLY A 110 12.81 -27.33 12.72
N ARG A 111 13.59 -28.10 11.94
CA ARG A 111 14.21 -27.63 10.68
C ARG A 111 13.20 -27.06 9.69
N LEU A 112 12.08 -27.74 9.47
CA LEU A 112 11.05 -27.29 8.52
C LEU A 112 10.38 -25.98 8.97
N THR A 113 10.18 -25.79 10.28
CA THR A 113 9.71 -24.51 10.82
C THR A 113 10.71 -23.39 10.54
N ALA A 114 12.02 -23.64 10.65
CA ALA A 114 13.04 -22.66 10.30
C ALA A 114 13.05 -22.33 8.79
N VAL A 115 12.82 -23.32 7.92
CA VAL A 115 12.63 -23.11 6.47
C VAL A 115 11.41 -22.21 6.21
N LEU A 116 10.26 -22.53 6.79
CA LEU A 116 9.06 -21.69 6.63
C LEU A 116 9.27 -20.28 7.22
N ALA A 117 10.00 -20.15 8.33
CA ALA A 117 10.32 -18.85 8.93
C ALA A 117 11.22 -18.01 8.01
N PHE A 118 12.20 -18.61 7.33
CA PHE A 118 12.98 -17.94 6.29
C PHE A 118 12.09 -17.46 5.14
N LEU A 119 11.14 -18.30 4.70
CA LEU A 119 10.18 -17.91 3.66
C LEU A 119 9.23 -16.80 4.12
N ALA A 120 8.87 -16.75 5.41
CA ALA A 120 8.01 -15.71 5.97
C ALA A 120 8.67 -14.31 6.05
N VAL A 121 9.99 -14.21 5.93
CA VAL A 121 10.73 -12.95 6.12
C VAL A 121 10.14 -11.76 5.34
N PRO A 122 9.85 -11.84 4.01
CA PRO A 122 9.29 -10.70 3.28
C PRO A 122 7.95 -10.21 3.84
N ALA A 123 7.03 -11.12 4.15
CA ALA A 123 5.73 -10.79 4.70
C ALA A 123 5.84 -10.16 6.10
N ILE A 124 6.76 -10.67 6.93
CA ILE A 124 7.04 -10.11 8.26
C ILE A 124 7.70 -8.73 8.15
N ALA A 125 8.68 -8.57 7.26
CA ALA A 125 9.36 -7.30 7.04
C ALA A 125 8.38 -6.20 6.61
N PHE A 126 7.40 -6.54 5.76
CA PHE A 126 6.33 -5.63 5.32
C PHE A 126 5.51 -5.06 6.50
N ARG A 127 5.32 -5.83 7.58
CA ARG A 127 4.54 -5.42 8.76
C ARG A 127 5.35 -4.99 9.97
N THR A 128 6.67 -4.97 9.85
CA THR A 128 7.60 -4.52 10.91
C THR A 128 8.30 -3.23 10.52
N ILE A 129 7.70 -2.42 9.65
CA ILE A 129 8.09 -1.01 9.43
C ILE A 129 7.77 -0.21 10.70
N PRO A 130 8.55 0.83 11.06
CA PRO A 130 8.27 1.67 12.23
C PRO A 130 6.90 2.35 12.16
N ARG A 131 5.92 1.71 12.81
CA ARG A 131 4.50 2.09 12.94
C ARG A 131 3.91 1.23 14.05
N ALA A 132 2.87 1.65 14.77
CA ALA A 132 2.28 0.87 15.86
C ALA A 132 1.89 -0.57 15.49
N GLU A 133 1.58 -0.86 14.22
CA GLU A 133 1.31 -2.22 13.73
C GLU A 133 2.48 -3.20 13.93
N LEU A 134 3.73 -2.71 13.95
CA LEU A 134 4.93 -3.49 14.25
C LEU A 134 4.79 -4.26 15.56
N PHE A 135 4.28 -3.62 16.62
CA PHE A 135 4.07 -4.26 17.91
C PHE A 135 3.03 -5.38 17.80
N THR A 136 1.97 -5.16 17.02
CA THR A 136 0.94 -6.18 16.76
C THR A 136 1.54 -7.42 16.11
N THR A 137 2.41 -7.29 15.12
CA THR A 137 3.01 -8.44 14.44
C THR A 137 3.90 -9.26 15.39
N VAL A 138 4.75 -8.59 16.17
CA VAL A 138 5.64 -9.25 17.14
C VAL A 138 4.83 -9.96 18.23
N LEU A 139 3.88 -9.26 18.86
CA LEU A 139 3.09 -9.79 19.97
C LEU A 139 2.12 -10.88 19.52
N PHE A 140 1.56 -10.78 18.31
CA PHE A 140 0.74 -11.84 17.72
C PHE A 140 1.54 -13.14 17.53
N ALA A 141 2.74 -13.06 16.97
CA ALA A 141 3.63 -14.21 16.81
C ALA A 141 3.98 -14.85 18.15
N MET A 142 4.25 -14.03 19.16
CA MET A 142 4.53 -14.49 20.53
C MET A 142 3.32 -15.21 21.15
N VAL A 143 2.12 -14.60 21.13
CA VAL A 143 0.90 -15.19 21.68
C VAL A 143 0.57 -16.51 20.98
N LEU A 144 0.59 -16.54 19.65
CA LEU A 144 0.29 -17.76 18.90
C LEU A 144 1.30 -18.87 19.18
N ALA A 145 2.59 -18.54 19.31
CA ALA A 145 3.62 -19.52 19.66
C ALA A 145 3.42 -20.10 21.07
N VAL A 146 3.01 -19.29 22.06
CA VAL A 146 2.69 -19.76 23.42
C VAL A 146 1.49 -20.70 23.40
N ILE A 147 0.39 -20.31 22.73
CA ILE A 147 -0.84 -21.10 22.62
C ILE A 147 -0.56 -22.44 21.92
N TRP A 148 0.19 -22.41 20.83
CA TRP A 148 0.53 -23.61 20.07
C TRP A 148 1.42 -24.58 20.86
N ARG A 149 2.39 -24.07 21.62
CA ARG A 149 3.23 -24.90 22.49
C ARG A 149 2.42 -25.53 23.64
N HIS A 150 1.49 -24.77 24.24
CA HIS A 150 0.56 -25.29 25.24
C HIS A 150 -0.26 -26.44 24.68
N HIS A 151 -0.84 -26.25 23.49
CA HIS A 151 -1.63 -27.28 22.80
C HIS A 151 -0.82 -28.55 22.51
N GLN A 152 0.47 -28.42 22.20
CA GLN A 152 1.40 -29.55 22.05
C GLN A 152 1.75 -30.26 23.36
N GLY A 153 1.21 -29.82 24.51
CA GLY A 153 1.51 -30.36 25.83
C GLY A 153 2.90 -29.99 26.36
N LYS A 154 3.55 -28.96 25.77
CA LYS A 154 4.84 -28.46 26.26
C LYS A 154 4.62 -27.55 27.46
N SER A 155 5.55 -27.59 28.42
CA SER A 155 5.55 -26.65 29.54
C SER A 155 5.75 -25.22 29.02
N VAL A 156 4.79 -24.34 29.31
CA VAL A 156 4.81 -22.93 28.94
C VAL A 156 4.38 -22.06 30.11
N ARG A 157 4.94 -20.85 30.16
CA ARG A 157 4.60 -19.84 31.18
C ARG A 157 3.36 -19.06 30.72
N LEU A 158 2.17 -19.58 31.02
CA LEU A 158 0.89 -18.97 30.58
C LEU A 158 0.63 -17.59 31.20
N TRP A 159 1.24 -17.28 32.35
CA TRP A 159 1.15 -15.97 33.00
C TRP A 159 1.69 -14.82 32.17
N VAL A 160 2.47 -15.12 31.13
CA VAL A 160 2.98 -14.12 30.19
C VAL A 160 1.84 -13.55 29.33
N LEU A 161 0.73 -14.27 29.13
CA LEU A 161 -0.37 -13.83 28.27
C LEU A 161 -1.01 -12.52 28.79
N PRO A 162 -1.45 -12.39 30.06
CA PRO A 162 -1.99 -11.11 30.55
C PRO A 162 -1.01 -9.94 30.46
N VAL A 163 0.28 -10.18 30.71
CA VAL A 163 1.32 -9.14 30.60
C VAL A 163 1.44 -8.67 29.16
N VAL A 164 1.45 -9.60 28.19
CA VAL A 164 1.46 -9.26 26.77
C VAL A 164 0.23 -8.47 26.37
N PHE A 165 -0.98 -8.85 26.81
CA PHE A 165 -2.20 -8.10 26.49
C PHE A 165 -2.24 -6.72 27.12
N PHE A 166 -1.77 -6.58 28.36
CA PHE A 166 -1.62 -5.29 29.03
C PHE A 166 -0.72 -4.35 28.22
N LEU A 167 0.46 -4.83 27.80
CA LEU A 167 1.35 -4.05 26.94
C LEU A 167 0.69 -3.76 25.58
N TRP A 168 0.08 -4.76 24.96
CA TRP A 168 -0.47 -4.66 23.61
C TRP A 168 -1.59 -3.61 23.51
N VAL A 169 -2.58 -3.65 24.40
CA VAL A 169 -3.70 -2.70 24.34
C VAL A 169 -3.26 -1.24 24.51
N ASN A 170 -2.13 -1.03 25.17
CA ASN A 170 -1.50 0.26 25.41
C ASN A 170 -0.57 0.70 24.25
N LEU A 171 -0.22 -0.21 23.35
CA LEU A 171 0.63 0.04 22.18
C LEU A 171 -0.17 0.18 20.88
N HIS A 172 -1.17 -0.67 20.63
CA HIS A 172 -1.86 -0.70 19.35
C HIS A 172 -3.24 -1.38 19.42
N LEU A 173 -4.20 -0.90 18.63
CA LEU A 173 -5.56 -1.45 18.53
C LEU A 173 -5.60 -2.90 18.00
N GLY A 174 -4.52 -3.37 17.38
CA GLY A 174 -4.42 -4.74 16.87
C GLY A 174 -4.37 -5.84 17.93
N PHE A 175 -4.54 -5.54 19.23
CA PHE A 175 -4.70 -6.54 20.29
C PHE A 175 -5.90 -7.47 20.05
N ILE A 176 -6.89 -7.04 19.26
CA ILE A 176 -8.02 -7.87 18.81
C ILE A 176 -7.54 -9.11 18.04
N ALA A 177 -6.46 -9.01 17.26
CA ALA A 177 -5.87 -10.19 16.61
C ALA A 177 -5.33 -11.19 17.64
N GLY A 178 -4.81 -10.69 18.76
CA GLY A 178 -4.43 -11.50 19.91
C GLY A 178 -5.63 -12.23 20.53
N LEU A 179 -6.76 -11.54 20.73
CA LEU A 179 -7.99 -12.18 21.22
C LEU A 179 -8.48 -13.28 20.25
N GLY A 180 -8.37 -13.04 18.94
CA GLY A 180 -8.61 -14.06 17.92
C GLY A 180 -7.67 -15.28 18.07
N ALA A 181 -6.40 -15.08 18.39
CA ALA A 181 -5.47 -16.17 18.68
C ALA A 181 -5.84 -16.95 19.95
N LEU A 182 -6.32 -16.27 21.01
CA LEU A 182 -6.86 -16.96 22.20
C LEU A 182 -8.09 -17.81 21.84
N GLY A 183 -8.99 -17.28 21.02
CA GLY A 183 -10.13 -18.02 20.46
C GLY A 183 -9.70 -19.26 19.66
N ALA A 184 -8.64 -19.14 18.85
CA ALA A 184 -8.03 -20.28 18.16
C ALA A 184 -7.51 -21.35 19.14
N GLY A 185 -6.90 -20.94 20.26
CA GLY A 185 -6.48 -21.86 21.32
C GLY A 185 -7.64 -22.65 21.93
N ILE A 186 -8.76 -21.97 22.22
CA ILE A 186 -9.99 -22.63 22.70
C ILE A 186 -10.51 -23.61 21.63
N LEU A 187 -10.55 -23.20 20.37
CA LEU A 187 -11.00 -24.03 19.26
C LEU A 187 -10.15 -25.30 19.11
N PHE A 188 -8.83 -25.24 19.34
CA PHE A 188 -7.97 -26.42 19.32
C PHE A 188 -8.44 -27.45 20.34
N GLU A 189 -8.65 -27.03 21.59
CA GLU A 189 -9.05 -27.93 22.67
C GLU A 189 -10.47 -28.46 22.49
N LEU A 190 -11.43 -27.60 22.10
CA LEU A 190 -12.81 -28.03 21.81
C LEU A 190 -12.86 -29.04 20.65
N SER A 191 -12.02 -28.86 19.62
CA SER A 191 -11.96 -29.82 18.51
C SER A 191 -11.35 -31.16 18.92
N ASP A 192 -10.37 -31.17 19.83
CA ASP A 192 -9.78 -32.39 20.38
C ASP A 192 -10.77 -33.14 21.30
N MET A 193 -11.69 -32.41 21.96
CA MET A 193 -12.74 -32.99 22.83
C MET A 193 -13.79 -33.82 22.09
N ILE A 194 -13.89 -33.68 20.76
CA ILE A 194 -14.74 -34.52 19.92
C ILE A 194 -14.26 -35.98 19.95
N PHE A 195 -12.96 -36.19 20.15
CA PHE A 195 -12.35 -37.52 20.15
C PHE A 195 -12.15 -38.03 21.58
N ALA A 196 -12.75 -39.19 21.89
CA ALA A 196 -12.71 -39.80 23.21
C ALA A 196 -11.27 -39.96 23.75
N GLU A 197 -10.34 -40.36 22.88
CA GLU A 197 -8.91 -40.57 23.20
C GLU A 197 -8.17 -39.30 23.68
N ARG A 198 -8.66 -38.10 23.32
CA ARG A 198 -8.00 -36.81 23.59
C ARG A 198 -8.78 -35.92 24.55
N ARG A 199 -10.05 -36.23 24.80
CA ARG A 199 -10.98 -35.41 25.58
C ARG A 199 -10.46 -35.05 26.98
N ALA A 200 -9.94 -36.02 27.73
CA ALA A 200 -9.43 -35.76 29.09
C ALA A 200 -8.23 -34.80 29.09
N GLY A 201 -7.28 -35.01 28.17
CA GLY A 201 -6.11 -34.13 28.02
C GLY A 201 -6.48 -32.72 27.56
N ALA A 202 -7.44 -32.62 26.63
CA ALA A 202 -7.95 -31.33 26.16
C ALA A 202 -8.66 -30.55 27.27
N LEU A 203 -9.48 -31.22 28.08
CA LEU A 203 -10.13 -30.61 29.24
C LEU A 203 -9.11 -30.10 30.26
N ALA A 204 -8.06 -30.87 30.54
CA ALA A 204 -6.99 -30.45 31.45
C ALA A 204 -6.27 -29.19 30.93
N ARG A 205 -5.88 -29.16 29.65
CA ARG A 205 -5.25 -27.99 29.03
C ARG A 205 -6.16 -26.77 29.01
N LEU A 206 -7.45 -26.95 28.75
CA LEU A 206 -8.43 -25.86 28.76
C LEU A 206 -8.60 -25.27 30.17
N LYS A 207 -8.69 -26.13 31.20
CA LYS A 207 -8.72 -25.67 32.61
C LYS A 207 -7.46 -24.91 32.99
N GLN A 208 -6.28 -25.37 32.57
CA GLN A 208 -5.01 -24.70 32.83
C GLN A 208 -4.94 -23.29 32.23
N VAL A 209 -5.54 -23.07 31.05
CA VAL A 209 -5.49 -21.77 30.37
C VAL A 209 -6.66 -20.85 30.75
N ALA A 210 -7.75 -21.37 31.32
CA ALA A 210 -8.97 -20.61 31.61
C ALA A 210 -8.74 -19.32 32.43
N ILE A 211 -7.98 -19.40 33.53
CA ILE A 211 -7.66 -18.22 34.35
C ILE A 211 -6.82 -17.22 33.56
N TRP A 212 -5.87 -17.71 32.77
CA TRP A 212 -5.01 -16.86 31.94
C TRP A 212 -5.76 -16.22 30.78
N LEU A 213 -6.77 -16.89 30.22
CA LEU A 213 -7.70 -16.30 29.24
C LEU A 213 -8.50 -15.16 29.86
N ALA A 214 -9.16 -15.41 30.99
CA ALA A 214 -9.97 -14.41 31.67
C ALA A 214 -9.15 -13.18 32.08
N THR A 215 -7.96 -13.40 32.65
CA THR A 215 -7.05 -12.31 33.04
C THR A 215 -6.45 -11.59 31.83
N SER A 216 -6.22 -12.28 30.69
CA SER A 216 -5.78 -11.62 29.45
C SER A 216 -6.86 -10.71 28.87
N ILE A 217 -8.12 -11.15 28.87
CA ILE A 217 -9.26 -10.32 28.45
C ILE A 217 -9.39 -9.14 29.41
N GLY A 218 -9.32 -9.37 30.72
CA GLY A 218 -9.35 -8.31 31.73
C GLY A 218 -8.21 -7.30 31.57
N ALA A 219 -7.00 -7.76 31.23
CA ALA A 219 -5.84 -6.90 31.01
C ALA A 219 -6.05 -5.90 29.86
N THR A 220 -6.90 -6.21 28.87
CA THR A 220 -7.25 -5.25 27.80
C THR A 220 -8.00 -4.03 28.32
N LEU A 221 -8.65 -4.11 29.48
CA LEU A 221 -9.39 -3.00 30.08
C LEU A 221 -8.48 -2.03 30.83
N VAL A 222 -7.22 -2.41 31.08
CA VAL A 222 -6.24 -1.57 31.78
C VAL A 222 -5.52 -0.68 30.76
N ASN A 223 -6.23 0.35 30.31
CA ASN A 223 -5.75 1.34 29.36
C ASN A 223 -6.42 2.70 29.64
N PRO A 224 -5.92 3.83 29.07
CA PRO A 224 -6.43 5.17 29.37
C PRO A 224 -7.92 5.40 29.06
N TRP A 225 -8.55 4.56 28.24
CA TRP A 225 -9.96 4.66 27.84
C TRP A 225 -10.83 3.52 28.38
N GLY A 226 -10.28 2.57 29.13
CA GLY A 226 -11.01 1.41 29.64
C GLY A 226 -11.72 0.65 28.51
N TRP A 227 -13.03 0.45 28.65
CA TRP A 227 -13.85 -0.24 27.65
C TRP A 227 -14.00 0.53 26.33
N ARG A 228 -13.87 1.86 26.34
CA ARG A 228 -14.08 2.70 25.15
C ARG A 228 -13.03 2.47 24.06
N ILE A 229 -11.96 1.74 24.36
CA ILE A 229 -11.02 1.28 23.33
C ILE A 229 -11.69 0.37 22.29
N TYR A 230 -12.72 -0.39 22.68
CA TYR A 230 -13.52 -1.20 21.76
C TYR A 230 -14.46 -0.33 20.90
N GLU A 231 -14.93 0.80 21.44
CA GLU A 231 -15.67 1.80 20.68
C GLU A 231 -14.80 2.40 19.57
N ALA A 232 -13.52 2.68 19.84
CA ALA A 232 -12.58 3.15 18.82
C ALA A 232 -12.42 2.16 17.66
N ILE A 233 -12.31 0.86 17.96
CA ILE A 233 -12.23 -0.21 16.94
C ILE A 233 -13.51 -0.25 16.10
N TYR A 234 -14.67 -0.16 16.73
CA TYR A 234 -15.96 -0.13 16.02
C TYR A 234 -16.07 1.10 15.10
N ARG A 235 -15.76 2.29 15.60
CA ARG A 235 -15.80 3.55 14.83
C ARG A 235 -14.82 3.51 13.64
N GLN A 236 -13.60 3.02 13.86
CA GLN A 236 -12.61 2.86 12.80
C GLN A 236 -13.10 1.87 11.71
N ASN A 237 -13.61 0.70 12.09
CA ASN A 237 -14.07 -0.30 11.11
C ASN A 237 -15.24 0.18 10.25
N ARG A 238 -16.19 0.92 10.83
CA ARG A 238 -17.35 1.46 10.08
C ARG A 238 -16.92 2.42 8.97
N VAL A 239 -15.94 3.27 9.25
CA VAL A 239 -15.39 4.23 8.27
C VAL A 239 -14.49 3.53 7.24
N MET A 240 -13.69 2.55 7.69
CA MET A 240 -12.79 1.82 6.79
C MET A 240 -13.52 1.02 5.70
N GLN A 241 -14.79 0.61 5.87
CA GLN A 241 -15.54 -0.11 4.83
C GLN A 241 -15.65 0.65 3.49
N VAL A 242 -15.70 1.98 3.52
CA VAL A 242 -15.77 2.82 2.32
C VAL A 242 -14.37 3.13 1.80
N HIS A 243 -13.44 3.44 2.72
CA HIS A 243 -12.11 3.89 2.34
C HIS A 243 -11.17 2.73 1.92
N SER A 244 -11.37 1.51 2.45
CA SER A 244 -10.55 0.34 2.11
C SER A 244 -10.62 -0.04 0.64
N ALA A 245 -11.67 0.38 -0.08
CA ALA A 245 -11.79 0.19 -1.52
C ALA A 245 -10.68 0.90 -2.33
N PHE A 246 -10.03 1.91 -1.73
CA PHE A 246 -9.00 2.72 -2.39
C PHE A 246 -7.57 2.45 -1.88
N ILE A 247 -7.42 1.59 -0.88
CA ILE A 247 -6.11 1.21 -0.35
C ILE A 247 -5.73 -0.17 -0.89
N SER A 248 -4.64 -0.23 -1.65
CA SER A 248 -4.19 -1.44 -2.34
C SER A 248 -3.97 -2.65 -1.41
N GLU A 249 -3.57 -2.44 -0.15
CA GLU A 249 -3.32 -3.53 0.81
C GLU A 249 -4.59 -4.28 1.24
N TRP A 250 -5.78 -3.68 1.07
CA TRP A 250 -7.07 -4.30 1.40
C TRP A 250 -7.66 -5.10 0.24
N SER A 251 -7.02 -5.05 -0.93
CA SER A 251 -7.45 -5.81 -2.10
C SER A 251 -7.17 -7.30 -1.95
N ALA A 252 -7.97 -8.10 -2.66
CA ALA A 252 -7.77 -9.54 -2.77
C ALA A 252 -6.60 -9.90 -3.69
N VAL A 253 -5.94 -11.01 -3.38
CA VAL A 253 -4.90 -11.60 -4.22
C VAL A 253 -5.49 -11.98 -5.57
N GLN A 254 -4.88 -11.47 -6.64
CA GLN A 254 -5.33 -11.74 -8.01
C GLN A 254 -4.68 -13.02 -8.53
N PHE A 255 -5.47 -14.07 -8.79
CA PHE A 255 -4.99 -15.30 -9.40
C PHE A 255 -4.97 -15.16 -10.93
N ASN A 256 -3.86 -14.66 -11.46
CA ASN A 256 -3.68 -14.44 -12.89
C ASN A 256 -2.32 -15.01 -13.38
N SER A 257 -2.02 -14.88 -14.67
CA SER A 257 -0.76 -15.37 -15.22
C SER A 257 0.49 -14.69 -14.62
N LEU A 258 0.37 -13.44 -14.16
CA LEU A 258 1.45 -12.74 -13.47
C LEU A 258 1.69 -13.31 -12.07
N ALA A 259 0.63 -13.66 -11.33
CA ALA A 259 0.74 -14.36 -10.06
C ALA A 259 1.50 -15.68 -10.18
N TRP A 260 1.25 -16.46 -11.25
CA TRP A 260 2.01 -17.68 -11.51
C TRP A 260 3.47 -17.43 -11.84
N ARG A 261 3.77 -16.39 -12.64
CA ARG A 261 5.17 -15.99 -12.93
C ARG A 261 5.88 -15.50 -11.66
N GLN A 262 5.18 -14.74 -10.83
CA GLN A 262 5.69 -14.28 -9.54
C GLN A 262 5.95 -15.47 -8.61
N ALA A 263 5.03 -16.41 -8.48
CA ALA A 263 5.20 -17.62 -7.67
C ALA A 263 6.43 -18.45 -8.09
N LEU A 264 6.79 -18.42 -9.37
CA LEU A 264 7.96 -19.12 -9.92
C LEU A 264 9.22 -18.27 -9.96
N SER A 265 9.17 -16.98 -9.59
CA SER A 265 10.32 -16.06 -9.61
C SER A 265 11.04 -16.11 -8.26
N PRO A 266 12.17 -16.82 -8.11
CA PRO A 266 12.82 -16.94 -6.82
C PRO A 266 13.35 -15.59 -6.34
N ARG A 267 13.72 -14.72 -7.28
CA ARG A 267 14.28 -13.39 -6.99
C ARG A 267 13.24 -12.42 -6.44
N ASP A 268 11.97 -12.53 -6.82
CA ASP A 268 10.89 -11.70 -6.28
C ASP A 268 10.54 -12.13 -4.84
N PRO A 269 10.69 -11.26 -3.81
CA PRO A 269 10.34 -11.60 -2.44
C PRO A 269 8.88 -12.01 -2.24
N ALA A 270 7.94 -11.47 -3.02
CA ALA A 270 6.51 -11.78 -2.94
C ALA A 270 6.16 -13.21 -3.43
N SER A 271 7.08 -13.88 -4.14
CA SER A 271 6.95 -15.31 -4.44
C SER A 271 6.82 -16.17 -3.17
N ALA A 272 7.35 -15.70 -2.04
CA ALA A 272 7.33 -16.43 -0.79
C ALA A 272 5.91 -16.61 -0.23
N ASP A 273 5.00 -15.67 -0.49
CA ASP A 273 3.59 -15.79 -0.08
C ASP A 273 2.92 -16.99 -0.76
N TRP A 274 3.21 -17.22 -2.04
CA TRP A 274 2.72 -18.38 -2.79
C TRP A 274 3.24 -19.71 -2.23
N TRP A 275 4.52 -19.74 -1.86
CA TRP A 275 5.12 -20.93 -1.26
C TRP A 275 4.56 -21.22 0.13
N LEU A 276 4.26 -20.17 0.91
CA LEU A 276 3.60 -20.29 2.21
C LEU A 276 2.13 -20.72 2.07
N LEU A 277 1.40 -20.24 1.06
CA LEU A 277 0.05 -20.72 0.76
C LEU A 277 0.06 -22.22 0.40
N THR A 278 1.04 -22.66 -0.39
CA THR A 278 1.21 -24.08 -0.74
C THR A 278 1.56 -24.93 0.48
N ALA A 279 2.49 -24.47 1.32
CA ALA A 279 2.81 -25.12 2.58
C ALA A 279 1.58 -25.17 3.52
N GLY A 280 0.76 -24.12 3.53
CA GLY A 280 -0.50 -24.03 4.26
C GLY A 280 -1.51 -25.09 3.82
N LEU A 281 -1.73 -25.26 2.52
CA LEU A 281 -2.58 -26.33 1.97
C LEU A 281 -2.10 -27.72 2.42
N GLY A 282 -0.80 -27.97 2.32
CA GLY A 282 -0.21 -29.22 2.81
C GLY A 282 -0.42 -29.42 4.30
N ALA A 283 -0.27 -28.36 5.11
CA ALA A 283 -0.51 -28.41 6.54
C ALA A 283 -1.99 -28.65 6.89
N ILE A 284 -2.93 -28.04 6.15
CA ILE A 284 -4.37 -28.27 6.29
C ILE A 284 -4.69 -29.75 6.00
N PHE A 285 -4.18 -30.28 4.90
CA PHE A 285 -4.35 -31.70 4.55
C PHE A 285 -3.82 -32.62 5.67
N VAL A 286 -2.59 -32.37 6.15
CA VAL A 286 -1.99 -33.13 7.26
C VAL A 286 -2.81 -33.01 8.54
N ALA A 287 -3.35 -31.83 8.85
CA ALA A 287 -4.20 -31.61 10.02
C ALA A 287 -5.49 -32.43 9.93
N ILE A 288 -6.17 -32.42 8.78
CA ILE A 288 -7.38 -33.20 8.52
C ILE A 288 -7.07 -34.71 8.61
N TRP A 289 -5.99 -35.17 7.96
CA TRP A 289 -5.56 -36.56 8.00
C TRP A 289 -5.29 -37.04 9.44
N LYS A 290 -4.65 -36.20 10.25
CA LYS A 290 -4.39 -36.48 11.67
C LYS A 290 -5.58 -36.20 12.58
N ARG A 291 -6.77 -35.89 12.04
CA ARG A 291 -7.99 -35.57 12.80
C ARG A 291 -7.76 -34.44 13.82
N ARG A 292 -7.03 -33.40 13.41
CA ARG A 292 -6.75 -32.17 14.15
C ARG A 292 -7.55 -31.01 13.55
N PHE A 293 -8.86 -31.04 13.72
CA PHE A 293 -9.78 -30.11 13.05
C PHE A 293 -9.59 -28.64 13.47
N GLY A 294 -9.33 -28.35 14.74
CA GLY A 294 -9.09 -26.97 15.20
C GLY A 294 -7.92 -26.30 14.46
N PRO A 295 -6.71 -26.91 14.44
CA PRO A 295 -5.59 -26.41 13.64
C PRO A 295 -5.91 -26.30 12.14
N ALA A 296 -6.65 -27.25 11.57
CA ALA A 296 -7.08 -27.20 10.17
C ALA A 296 -7.97 -25.98 9.88
N ILE A 297 -8.95 -25.71 10.74
CA ILE A 297 -9.86 -24.56 10.62
C ILE A 297 -9.09 -23.24 10.72
N VAL A 298 -8.17 -23.11 11.68
CA VAL A 298 -7.38 -21.89 11.86
C VAL A 298 -6.44 -21.64 10.68
N LEU A 299 -5.80 -22.69 10.16
CA LEU A 299 -4.99 -22.59 8.93
C LEU A 299 -5.84 -22.20 7.73
N ALA A 300 -7.01 -22.83 7.54
CA ALA A 300 -7.91 -22.54 6.42
C ALA A 300 -8.50 -21.13 6.50
N ALA A 301 -8.93 -20.69 7.68
CA ALA A 301 -9.45 -19.34 7.91
C ALA A 301 -8.35 -18.28 7.71
N GLY A 302 -7.15 -18.50 8.26
CA GLY A 302 -6.00 -17.62 8.04
C GLY A 302 -5.62 -17.52 6.56
N MET A 303 -5.61 -18.65 5.86
CA MET A 303 -5.34 -18.69 4.42
C MET A 303 -6.40 -17.92 3.63
N TYR A 304 -7.68 -18.19 3.89
CA TYR A 304 -8.81 -17.49 3.24
C TYR A 304 -8.72 -15.98 3.44
N LEU A 305 -8.51 -15.52 4.68
CA LEU A 305 -8.40 -14.10 4.99
C LEU A 305 -7.18 -13.45 4.32
N SER A 306 -6.04 -14.13 4.23
CA SER A 306 -4.85 -13.61 3.53
C SER A 306 -5.01 -13.53 2.01
N VAL A 307 -5.89 -14.36 1.44
CA VAL A 307 -6.25 -14.30 0.02
C VAL A 307 -7.24 -13.17 -0.24
N GLN A 308 -8.19 -12.93 0.67
CA GLN A 308 -9.14 -11.83 0.56
C GLN A 308 -8.50 -10.47 0.80
N HIS A 309 -7.47 -10.40 1.64
CA HIS A 309 -6.79 -9.16 1.99
C HIS A 309 -5.27 -9.39 2.04
N ILE A 310 -4.53 -8.78 1.09
CA ILE A 310 -3.06 -8.79 1.05
C ILE A 310 -2.47 -8.39 2.41
N ARG A 311 -3.14 -7.46 3.12
CA ARG A 311 -2.74 -7.02 4.46
C ARG A 311 -2.56 -8.13 5.48
N LEU A 312 -3.30 -9.22 5.36
CA LEU A 312 -3.30 -10.32 6.31
C LEU A 312 -2.27 -11.43 5.98
N GLN A 313 -1.48 -11.30 4.90
CA GLN A 313 -0.45 -12.27 4.53
C GLN A 313 0.59 -12.49 5.63
N ALA A 314 1.03 -11.45 6.34
CA ALA A 314 1.98 -11.59 7.45
C ALA A 314 1.40 -12.39 8.63
N PHE A 315 0.11 -12.19 8.95
CA PHE A 315 -0.56 -12.98 9.99
C PHE A 315 -0.67 -14.45 9.58
N PHE A 316 -1.02 -14.71 8.32
CA PHE A 316 -1.04 -16.07 7.80
C PHE A 316 0.37 -16.69 7.79
N ALA A 317 1.41 -15.93 7.44
CA ALA A 317 2.80 -16.38 7.52
C ALA A 317 3.17 -16.82 8.95
N VAL A 318 2.78 -16.06 9.97
CA VAL A 318 2.93 -16.46 11.38
C VAL A 318 2.17 -17.76 11.66
N VAL A 319 0.91 -17.86 11.25
CA VAL A 319 0.05 -19.04 11.48
C VAL A 319 0.64 -20.29 10.83
N VAL A 320 1.02 -20.24 9.55
CA VAL A 320 1.57 -21.40 8.83
C VAL A 320 2.94 -21.81 9.35
N VAL A 321 3.79 -20.86 9.78
CA VAL A 321 5.09 -21.20 10.35
C VAL A 321 4.95 -21.88 11.71
N VAL A 322 4.13 -21.32 12.59
CA VAL A 322 3.92 -21.84 13.95
C VAL A 322 3.17 -23.17 13.90
N ILE A 323 1.97 -23.17 13.33
CA ILE A 323 1.06 -24.33 13.32
C ILE A 323 1.46 -25.32 12.23
N GLY A 324 1.52 -24.84 10.98
CA GLY A 324 1.82 -25.66 9.82
C GLY A 324 3.21 -26.29 9.88
N GLY A 325 4.23 -25.52 10.27
CA GLY A 325 5.59 -26.03 10.46
C GLY A 325 5.67 -27.17 11.48
N GLY A 326 4.91 -27.08 12.58
CA GLY A 326 4.80 -28.16 13.57
C GLY A 326 4.13 -29.42 13.01
N LEU A 327 3.00 -29.24 12.31
CA LEU A 327 2.23 -30.34 11.71
C LEU A 327 3.04 -31.06 10.63
N LEU A 328 3.59 -30.33 9.66
CA LEU A 328 4.39 -30.89 8.58
C LEU A 328 5.66 -31.57 9.11
N SER A 329 6.34 -30.99 10.11
CA SER A 329 7.49 -31.63 10.77
C SER A 329 7.12 -32.95 11.45
N SER A 330 5.94 -33.03 12.05
CA SER A 330 5.46 -34.25 12.69
C SER A 330 5.06 -35.32 11.67
N PHE A 331 4.59 -34.91 10.50
CA PHE A 331 4.21 -35.81 9.41
C PHE A 331 5.44 -36.37 8.69
N ALA A 332 6.41 -35.52 8.35
CA ALA A 332 7.67 -35.94 7.75
C ALA A 332 8.42 -36.97 8.62
N ARG A 333 8.42 -36.77 9.95
CA ARG A 333 8.98 -37.75 10.89
C ARG A 333 8.20 -39.07 10.91
N ALA A 334 6.86 -39.01 10.90
CA ALA A 334 6.03 -40.20 10.89
C ALA A 334 6.29 -41.07 9.64
N LEU A 335 6.35 -40.44 8.46
CA LEU A 335 6.68 -41.13 7.21
C LEU A 335 8.06 -41.80 7.25
N ALA A 336 9.07 -41.09 7.78
CA ALA A 336 10.41 -41.63 7.94
C ALA A 336 10.43 -42.84 8.89
N THR A 337 9.65 -42.83 9.98
CA THR A 337 9.59 -43.96 10.93
C THR A 337 8.79 -45.14 10.41
N THR A 338 7.72 -44.94 9.63
CA THR A 338 6.94 -46.04 9.03
C THR A 338 7.72 -46.84 7.98
N GLN A 339 8.69 -46.22 7.31
CA GLN A 339 9.62 -46.94 6.44
C GLN A 339 10.63 -47.81 7.22
N VAL A 340 10.83 -47.54 8.52
CA VAL A 340 11.86 -48.18 9.37
C VAL A 340 11.33 -49.41 10.12
N GLN A 341 10.01 -49.56 10.27
CA GLN A 341 9.38 -50.63 11.07
C GLN A 341 8.87 -51.84 10.24
N ARG A 342 9.43 -52.14 9.06
CA ARG A 342 9.23 -53.47 8.42
C ARG A 342 10.42 -54.38 8.76
N PRO A 343 10.35 -55.23 9.79
CA PRO A 343 11.45 -56.08 10.19
C PRO A 343 11.31 -57.44 9.49
N GLU A 344 12.27 -57.80 8.63
CA GLU A 344 12.67 -59.21 8.36
C GLU A 344 13.79 -59.39 7.33
N ASP A 345 14.28 -58.33 6.64
CA ASP A 345 15.30 -58.48 5.58
C ASP A 345 16.66 -57.82 5.92
N PRO A 346 17.81 -58.52 5.89
CA PRO A 346 19.16 -57.97 6.05
C PRO A 346 19.49 -56.80 5.11
N ASP A 347 18.83 -56.73 3.95
CA ASP A 347 18.97 -55.67 2.93
C ASP A 347 18.37 -54.31 3.39
N ASN A 348 17.56 -54.31 4.47
CA ASN A 348 16.98 -53.09 5.05
C ASN A 348 18.00 -52.18 5.75
N SER A 349 19.10 -52.73 6.27
CA SER A 349 20.16 -51.93 6.92
C SER A 349 20.81 -50.96 5.94
N ALA A 350 21.10 -51.44 4.73
CA ALA A 350 21.70 -50.67 3.66
C ALA A 350 20.71 -49.61 3.12
N ARG A 351 19.44 -50.00 2.91
CA ARG A 351 18.37 -49.07 2.52
C ARG A 351 18.09 -48.00 3.58
N MET A 352 18.24 -48.33 4.87
CA MET A 352 18.10 -47.39 5.99
C MET A 352 19.25 -46.39 6.04
N ILE A 353 20.49 -46.84 5.88
CA ILE A 353 21.65 -45.94 5.78
C ILE A 353 21.52 -45.05 4.55
N LEU A 354 21.04 -45.61 3.42
CA LEU A 354 20.81 -44.88 2.18
C LEU A 354 19.69 -43.84 2.32
N SER A 355 18.54 -44.17 2.89
CA SER A 355 17.42 -43.22 3.11
C SER A 355 17.77 -42.13 4.14
N ALA A 356 18.52 -42.48 5.19
CA ALA A 356 19.05 -41.51 6.15
C ALA A 356 20.15 -40.62 5.53
N ARG A 357 20.93 -41.12 4.57
CA ARG A 357 21.91 -40.32 3.80
C ARG A 357 21.19 -39.41 2.79
N LEU A 358 20.20 -39.92 2.06
CA LEU A 358 19.38 -39.18 1.10
C LEU A 358 18.59 -38.05 1.77
N SER A 359 17.95 -38.31 2.90
CA SER A 359 17.22 -37.28 3.66
C SER A 359 18.14 -36.20 4.23
N ARG A 360 19.35 -36.57 4.69
CA ARG A 360 20.39 -35.60 5.08
C ARG A 360 20.91 -34.81 3.88
N GLY A 361 21.14 -35.46 2.74
CA GLY A 361 21.55 -34.84 1.49
C GLY A 361 20.51 -33.84 0.97
N LEU A 362 19.23 -34.21 0.99
CA LEU A 362 18.13 -33.32 0.63
C LEU A 362 18.03 -32.13 1.58
N ALA A 363 18.14 -32.34 2.89
CA ALA A 363 18.11 -31.25 3.86
C ALA A 363 19.30 -30.29 3.68
N PHE A 364 20.48 -30.81 3.32
CA PHE A 364 21.65 -30.00 3.00
C PHE A 364 21.48 -29.23 1.69
N LEU A 365 20.93 -29.87 0.64
CA LEU A 365 20.60 -29.23 -0.63
C LEU A 365 19.59 -28.08 -0.42
N VAL A 366 18.53 -28.32 0.36
CA VAL A 366 17.56 -27.26 0.71
C VAL A 366 18.25 -26.10 1.42
N ALA A 367 19.16 -26.37 2.36
CA ALA A 367 19.91 -25.32 3.03
C ALA A 367 20.82 -24.54 2.08
N ILE A 368 21.48 -25.20 1.12
CA ILE A 368 22.27 -24.52 0.07
C ILE A 368 21.37 -23.65 -0.80
N VAL A 369 20.22 -24.17 -1.26
CA VAL A 369 19.27 -23.43 -2.11
C VAL A 369 18.75 -22.20 -1.38
N LEU A 370 18.37 -22.33 -0.11
CA LEU A 370 17.93 -21.20 0.71
C LEU A 370 19.07 -20.22 0.98
N GLY A 371 20.30 -20.72 1.18
CA GLY A 371 21.49 -19.88 1.35
C GLY A 371 21.75 -19.02 0.11
N PHE A 372 21.74 -19.65 -1.07
CA PHE A 372 21.88 -18.96 -2.36
C PHE A 372 20.75 -17.96 -2.58
N LEU A 373 19.50 -18.37 -2.34
CA LEU A 373 18.33 -17.50 -2.45
C LEU A 373 18.44 -16.27 -1.52
N GLY A 374 18.84 -16.50 -0.26
CA GLY A 374 19.06 -15.45 0.72
C GLY A 374 20.13 -14.46 0.30
N VAL A 375 21.25 -14.94 -0.27
CA VAL A 375 22.31 -14.08 -0.81
C VAL A 375 21.82 -13.26 -1.99
N VAL A 376 21.12 -13.87 -2.96
CA VAL A 376 20.60 -13.15 -4.13
C VAL A 376 19.61 -12.07 -3.72
N ARG A 377 18.65 -12.39 -2.85
CA ARG A 377 17.67 -11.41 -2.36
C ARG A 377 18.32 -10.31 -1.52
N ALA A 378 19.28 -10.65 -0.66
CA ALA A 378 20.03 -9.65 0.10
C ALA A 378 20.82 -8.72 -0.83
N ALA A 379 21.44 -9.25 -1.90
CA ALA A 379 22.13 -8.43 -2.89
C ALA A 379 21.17 -7.46 -3.61
N ASP A 380 19.94 -7.89 -3.94
CA ASP A 380 18.92 -7.02 -4.54
C ASP A 380 18.41 -5.93 -3.60
N LEU A 381 18.33 -6.24 -2.30
CA LEU A 381 18.01 -5.27 -1.26
C LEU A 381 19.14 -4.25 -1.15
N ILE A 382 20.38 -4.70 -0.90
CA ILE A 382 21.56 -3.85 -0.68
C ILE A 382 21.87 -2.96 -1.89
N SER A 383 21.62 -3.46 -3.10
CA SER A 383 21.84 -2.70 -4.35
C SER A 383 20.69 -1.77 -4.73
N ASP A 384 19.62 -1.71 -3.91
CA ASP A 384 18.38 -0.98 -4.13
C ASP A 384 17.58 -1.40 -5.39
N ARG A 385 18.03 -2.44 -6.10
CA ARG A 385 17.35 -2.97 -7.27
C ARG A 385 15.91 -3.36 -6.94
N TYR A 386 15.70 -4.08 -5.83
CA TYR A 386 14.36 -4.46 -5.39
C TYR A 386 13.47 -3.23 -5.18
N TYR A 387 13.93 -2.25 -4.42
CA TYR A 387 13.12 -1.08 -4.05
C TYR A 387 12.77 -0.21 -5.28
N LEU A 388 13.73 -0.05 -6.21
CA LEU A 388 13.52 0.76 -7.41
C LEU A 388 12.66 0.07 -8.48
N ASP A 389 12.76 -1.25 -8.62
CA ASP A 389 11.97 -2.04 -9.59
C ASP A 389 10.52 -2.24 -9.11
N SER A 390 10.32 -2.49 -7.80
CA SER A 390 9.00 -2.76 -7.22
C SER A 390 8.24 -1.50 -6.76
N ASN A 391 8.69 -0.32 -7.20
CA ASN A 391 8.11 0.99 -6.89
C ASN A 391 7.90 1.23 -5.38
N GLN A 392 8.84 0.75 -4.56
CA GLN A 392 8.79 0.97 -3.12
C GLN A 392 9.23 2.40 -2.80
N ILE A 393 8.62 2.95 -1.77
CA ILE A 393 8.97 4.24 -1.18
C ILE A 393 10.04 4.08 -0.10
N SER A 394 10.88 3.06 -0.16
CA SER A 394 12.02 2.89 0.76
C SER A 394 13.30 2.71 -0.06
N LEU A 395 14.45 2.88 0.58
CA LEU A 395 15.74 2.40 0.13
C LEU A 395 16.37 1.52 1.21
N PHE A 396 17.39 0.75 0.85
CA PHE A 396 18.15 -0.03 1.81
C PHE A 396 18.94 0.87 2.78
N GLY A 397 19.00 0.45 4.04
CA GLY A 397 19.75 1.16 5.08
C GLY A 397 18.86 2.02 5.98
N THR A 398 19.43 3.06 6.58
CA THR A 398 18.81 3.83 7.67
C THR A 398 18.41 5.24 7.27
N GLY A 399 17.45 5.85 7.97
CA GLY A 399 17.12 7.27 7.82
C GLY A 399 15.75 7.49 7.16
N PRO A 400 15.40 8.74 6.85
CA PRO A 400 14.12 9.07 6.23
C PRO A 400 14.08 8.57 4.79
N SER A 401 12.87 8.34 4.30
CA SER A 401 12.68 8.03 2.88
C SER A 401 12.75 9.28 2.00
N TRP A 402 13.11 9.06 0.73
CA TRP A 402 13.27 10.07 -0.32
C TRP A 402 11.98 10.83 -0.70
N TRP A 403 10.80 10.35 -0.30
CA TRP A 403 9.53 11.04 -0.58
C TRP A 403 9.11 12.03 0.51
N TYR A 404 9.78 12.05 1.67
CA TYR A 404 9.43 12.98 2.74
C TYR A 404 9.73 14.43 2.33
N PRO A 405 8.80 15.38 2.57
CA PRO A 405 8.94 16.77 2.16
C PRO A 405 9.88 17.56 3.10
N GLU A 406 11.05 17.01 3.46
CA GLU A 406 11.87 17.57 4.54
C GLU A 406 12.35 19.00 4.22
N ARG A 407 12.81 19.22 2.98
CA ARG A 407 13.33 20.53 2.56
C ARG A 407 12.22 21.55 2.37
N ALA A 408 11.08 21.14 1.82
CA ALA A 408 9.89 22.00 1.74
C ALA A 408 9.40 22.39 3.14
N ALA A 409 9.30 21.44 4.07
CA ALA A 409 8.95 21.72 5.46
C ALA A 409 9.96 22.68 6.13
N ALA A 410 11.27 22.46 5.92
CA ALA A 410 12.30 23.37 6.43
C ALA A 410 12.20 24.78 5.82
N PHE A 411 11.82 24.91 4.54
CA PHE A 411 11.55 26.19 3.89
C PHE A 411 10.36 26.92 4.54
N LEU A 412 9.24 26.21 4.77
CA LEU A 412 8.07 26.75 5.47
C LEU A 412 8.43 27.36 6.83
N GLU A 413 9.19 26.65 7.66
CA GLU A 413 9.59 27.12 8.98
C GLU A 413 10.58 28.29 8.94
N ARG A 414 11.61 28.17 8.09
CA ARG A 414 12.70 29.15 8.01
C ARG A 414 12.18 30.50 7.53
N GLU A 415 11.35 30.50 6.48
CA GLU A 415 10.80 31.71 5.89
C GLU A 415 9.47 32.14 6.53
N ARG A 416 8.99 31.39 7.53
CA ARG A 416 7.77 31.69 8.30
C ARG A 416 6.55 31.89 7.41
N LEU A 417 6.31 30.95 6.51
CA LEU A 417 5.13 30.99 5.63
C LEU A 417 3.83 31.02 6.45
N PRO A 418 2.71 31.48 5.84
CA PRO A 418 1.39 31.47 6.49
C PRO A 418 0.98 30.08 6.99
N GLY A 419 0.29 30.05 8.13
CA GLY A 419 -0.27 28.84 8.75
C GLY A 419 -1.50 28.27 8.03
N ASN A 420 -2.08 27.22 8.60
CA ASN A 420 -3.13 26.37 7.99
C ASN A 420 -2.72 25.83 6.62
N ILE A 421 -1.94 24.75 6.65
CA ILE A 421 -1.41 24.12 5.45
C ILE A 421 -2.39 23.09 4.88
N PHE A 422 -2.64 23.18 3.58
CA PHE A 422 -3.30 22.11 2.84
C PHE A 422 -2.26 21.27 2.09
N HIS A 423 -2.47 19.96 2.04
CA HIS A 423 -1.48 19.02 1.53
C HIS A 423 -2.12 17.72 1.05
N ASP A 424 -1.35 16.84 0.40
CA ASP A 424 -1.80 15.47 0.10
C ASP A 424 -2.01 14.68 1.41
N TYR A 425 -3.09 13.90 1.48
CA TYR A 425 -3.38 12.91 2.53
C TYR A 425 -2.13 12.15 3.02
N GLY A 426 -1.27 11.65 2.12
CA GLY A 426 -0.08 10.87 2.48
C GLY A 426 0.97 11.67 3.26
N GLN A 427 1.03 13.00 3.10
CA GLN A 427 2.01 13.85 3.78
C GLN A 427 1.54 14.37 5.14
N GLY A 428 0.23 14.29 5.44
CA GLY A 428 -0.36 14.91 6.64
C GLY A 428 0.27 14.46 7.94
N GLY A 429 0.51 13.16 8.11
CA GLY A 429 1.16 12.61 9.29
C GLY A 429 2.58 13.17 9.48
N TYR A 430 3.38 13.19 8.41
CA TYR A 430 4.74 13.74 8.45
C TYR A 430 4.75 15.23 8.77
N LEU A 431 3.86 16.01 8.16
CA LEU A 431 3.79 17.46 8.37
C LEU A 431 3.33 17.79 9.79
N ALA A 432 2.38 17.03 10.35
CA ALA A 432 1.99 17.15 11.76
C ALA A 432 3.17 16.91 12.72
N TRP A 433 4.05 15.96 12.40
CA TRP A 433 5.28 15.72 13.15
C TRP A 433 6.28 16.86 13.03
N ARG A 434 6.62 17.21 11.78
CA ARG A 434 7.73 18.10 11.48
C ARG A 434 7.42 19.57 11.75
N LEU A 435 6.18 19.99 11.52
CA LEU A 435 5.75 21.39 11.59
C LEU A 435 4.69 21.67 12.67
N GLY A 436 3.97 20.64 13.13
CA GLY A 436 2.97 20.79 14.19
C GLY A 436 3.60 21.06 15.55
N PRO A 437 2.90 21.76 16.48
CA PRO A 437 1.56 22.32 16.31
C PRO A 437 1.54 23.69 15.60
N LYS A 438 2.71 24.27 15.29
CA LYS A 438 2.84 25.63 14.73
C LYS A 438 2.17 25.75 13.35
N TYR A 439 2.28 24.73 12.51
CA TYR A 439 1.56 24.63 11.25
C TYR A 439 0.58 23.46 11.35
N PRO A 440 -0.68 23.71 11.75
CA PRO A 440 -1.68 22.66 11.79
C PRO A 440 -2.02 22.18 10.37
N VAL A 441 -2.31 20.89 10.26
CA VAL A 441 -2.59 20.19 8.99
C VAL A 441 -4.08 20.17 8.66
N PHE A 442 -4.44 19.99 7.39
CA PHE A 442 -5.85 19.85 6.99
C PHE A 442 -6.43 18.52 7.46
N VAL A 443 -5.80 17.39 7.12
CA VAL A 443 -6.13 16.04 7.62
C VAL A 443 -4.85 15.22 7.79
N ASP A 444 -4.94 14.04 8.38
CA ASP A 444 -3.88 13.02 8.29
C ASP A 444 -4.49 11.62 8.18
N GLY A 445 -3.67 10.56 8.31
CA GLY A 445 -4.11 9.18 8.13
C GLY A 445 -5.02 8.61 9.23
N ARG A 446 -5.40 9.40 10.25
CA ARG A 446 -6.29 8.97 11.34
C ARG A 446 -7.77 9.10 10.95
N TYR A 447 -8.53 8.01 10.94
CA TYR A 447 -9.96 8.11 10.59
C TYR A 447 -10.86 8.74 11.66
N ILE A 448 -10.61 8.45 12.94
CA ILE A 448 -11.51 8.78 14.04
C ILE A 448 -11.80 10.30 14.16
N PRO A 449 -10.81 11.22 14.07
CA PRO A 449 -11.07 12.64 14.23
C PRO A 449 -11.71 13.30 12.99
N PHE A 450 -11.46 12.78 11.78
CA PHE A 450 -11.86 13.45 10.53
C PHE A 450 -13.21 12.99 9.96
N GLY A 451 -13.54 11.70 10.06
CA GLY A 451 -14.78 11.15 9.50
C GLY A 451 -14.87 11.25 7.96
N ASN A 452 -15.98 10.79 7.39
CA ASN A 452 -16.13 10.64 5.93
C ASN A 452 -16.15 11.98 5.17
N GLU A 453 -16.73 13.02 5.76
CA GLU A 453 -16.96 14.31 5.10
C GLU A 453 -15.63 15.02 4.78
N LEU A 454 -14.72 15.13 5.76
CA LEU A 454 -13.43 15.78 5.55
C LEU A 454 -12.52 14.99 4.59
N PHE A 455 -12.60 13.65 4.59
CA PHE A 455 -11.87 12.85 3.58
C PHE A 455 -12.42 13.03 2.17
N ALA A 456 -13.75 13.16 2.04
CA ALA A 456 -14.38 13.45 0.75
C ALA A 456 -13.97 14.84 0.25
N GLU A 457 -14.02 15.86 1.12
CA GLU A 457 -13.58 17.22 0.81
C GLU A 457 -12.11 17.28 0.42
N GLN A 458 -11.21 16.68 1.21
CA GLN A 458 -9.77 16.58 0.89
C GLN A 458 -9.56 16.00 -0.52
N LYS A 459 -10.25 14.91 -0.84
CA LYS A 459 -10.11 14.26 -2.15
C LYS A 459 -10.69 15.10 -3.28
N GLN A 460 -11.81 15.78 -3.05
CA GLN A 460 -12.41 16.70 -4.01
C GLN A 460 -11.46 17.84 -4.34
N LEU A 461 -10.89 18.49 -3.32
CA LEU A 461 -9.98 19.62 -3.47
C LEU A 461 -8.67 19.24 -4.17
N MET A 462 -8.15 18.02 -3.93
CA MET A 462 -6.98 17.51 -4.66
C MET A 462 -7.22 17.38 -6.17
N LEU A 463 -8.45 17.13 -6.60
CA LEU A 463 -8.82 16.96 -8.01
C LEU A 463 -9.40 18.22 -8.65
N ALA A 464 -9.78 19.22 -7.85
CA ALA A 464 -10.35 20.47 -8.32
C ALA A 464 -9.30 21.37 -8.96
N LEU A 465 -9.75 22.24 -9.89
CA LEU A 465 -8.90 23.28 -10.46
C LEU A 465 -8.59 24.35 -9.41
N PRO A 466 -7.36 24.89 -9.37
CA PRO A 466 -6.90 25.83 -8.34
C PRO A 466 -7.74 27.11 -8.20
N ASP A 467 -8.31 27.59 -9.30
CA ASP A 467 -9.07 28.85 -9.35
C ASP A 467 -10.60 28.65 -9.29
N SER A 468 -11.07 27.42 -8.99
CA SER A 468 -12.50 27.08 -8.96
C SER A 468 -13.23 27.72 -7.78
N ALA A 469 -14.56 27.82 -7.88
CA ALA A 469 -15.40 28.38 -6.82
C ALA A 469 -15.33 27.54 -5.53
N GLU A 470 -15.32 26.22 -5.69
CA GLU A 470 -15.20 25.25 -4.59
C GLU A 470 -13.89 25.43 -3.83
N TRP A 471 -12.79 25.66 -4.56
CA TRP A 471 -11.49 25.87 -3.93
C TRP A 471 -11.41 27.23 -3.24
N LYS A 472 -11.98 28.28 -3.84
CA LYS A 472 -12.06 29.60 -3.19
C LYS A 472 -12.86 29.54 -1.89
N GLU A 473 -14.02 28.89 -1.91
CA GLU A 473 -14.87 28.71 -0.74
C GLU A 473 -14.15 27.95 0.38
N ALA A 474 -13.55 26.80 0.05
CA ALA A 474 -12.83 26.00 1.04
C ALA A 474 -11.60 26.74 1.59
N ALA A 475 -10.82 27.41 0.74
CA ALA A 475 -9.65 28.17 1.17
C ALA A 475 -10.02 29.36 2.07
N ASP A 476 -11.15 30.05 1.81
CA ASP A 476 -11.65 31.12 2.67
C ASP A 476 -12.23 30.58 3.98
N ARG A 477 -13.05 29.52 3.94
CA ARG A 477 -13.63 28.87 5.13
C ARG A 477 -12.55 28.40 6.10
N TRP A 478 -11.52 27.74 5.57
CA TRP A 478 -10.46 27.13 6.35
C TRP A 478 -9.22 28.02 6.53
N LYS A 479 -9.24 29.22 5.94
CA LYS A 479 -8.12 30.19 5.96
C LYS A 479 -6.81 29.58 5.44
N ILE A 480 -6.90 28.82 4.35
CA ILE A 480 -5.76 28.15 3.73
C ILE A 480 -4.97 29.19 2.94
N ASN A 481 -3.68 29.32 3.27
CA ASN A 481 -2.77 30.26 2.61
C ASN A 481 -1.51 29.59 2.05
N THR A 482 -1.25 28.34 2.43
CA THR A 482 -0.07 27.58 1.99
C THR A 482 -0.50 26.19 1.56
N LEU A 483 -0.11 25.77 0.35
CA LEU A 483 -0.29 24.42 -0.17
C LEU A 483 1.07 23.74 -0.25
N ILE A 484 1.13 22.47 0.11
CA ILE A 484 2.31 21.62 -0.09
C ILE A 484 1.90 20.28 -0.71
N PHE A 485 2.42 19.99 -1.90
CA PHE A 485 2.07 18.77 -2.63
C PHE A 485 3.31 17.94 -2.97
N PRO A 486 3.19 16.60 -3.01
CA PRO A 486 4.25 15.74 -3.50
C PRO A 486 4.36 15.86 -5.02
N VAL A 487 5.59 15.91 -5.54
CA VAL A 487 5.88 15.81 -6.99
C VAL A 487 6.77 14.61 -7.33
N ALA A 488 7.16 13.85 -6.32
CA ALA A 488 7.93 12.63 -6.48
C ALA A 488 7.15 11.55 -7.25
N ARG A 489 7.86 10.63 -7.91
CA ARG A 489 7.27 9.57 -8.79
C ARG A 489 6.18 8.72 -8.12
N TYR A 490 6.21 8.59 -6.80
CA TYR A 490 5.17 7.90 -6.05
C TYR A 490 4.08 8.92 -5.68
N ALA A 491 2.90 8.77 -6.26
CA ALA A 491 1.69 9.53 -5.93
C ALA A 491 1.76 11.07 -6.12
N GLY A 492 2.74 11.62 -6.87
CA GLY A 492 2.90 13.08 -7.01
C GLY A 492 2.17 13.70 -8.21
N LEU A 493 2.80 13.66 -9.39
CA LEU A 493 2.34 14.49 -10.54
C LEU A 493 1.02 14.05 -11.18
N GLY A 494 0.49 12.88 -10.81
CA GLY A 494 -0.81 12.36 -11.28
C GLY A 494 -1.95 12.52 -10.29
N THR A 495 -1.73 13.12 -9.11
CA THR A 495 -2.73 13.19 -8.02
C THR A 495 -3.34 14.58 -7.84
N PHE A 496 -2.79 15.60 -8.49
CA PHE A 496 -3.34 16.95 -8.55
C PHE A 496 -3.01 17.60 -9.91
N PRO A 497 -3.80 18.59 -10.38
CA PRO A 497 -3.61 19.25 -11.67
C PRO A 497 -2.41 20.23 -11.68
N PHE A 498 -1.18 19.71 -11.62
CA PHE A 498 0.04 20.51 -11.40
C PHE A 498 0.21 21.69 -12.36
N GLN A 499 -0.07 21.49 -13.66
CA GLN A 499 0.06 22.55 -14.65
C GLN A 499 -0.95 23.69 -14.41
N ASP A 500 -2.19 23.37 -14.07
CA ASP A 500 -3.21 24.38 -13.75
C ASP A 500 -2.80 25.22 -12.53
N TYR A 501 -2.12 24.63 -11.53
CA TYR A 501 -1.57 25.38 -10.39
C TYR A 501 -0.43 26.32 -10.79
N CYS A 502 0.35 25.97 -11.82
CA CYS A 502 1.37 26.86 -12.37
C CYS A 502 0.78 28.08 -13.08
N GLU A 503 -0.42 27.95 -13.64
CA GLU A 503 -1.13 29.00 -14.37
C GLU A 503 -2.15 29.77 -13.49
N SER A 504 -2.35 29.32 -12.25
CA SER A 504 -3.32 29.87 -11.31
C SER A 504 -3.12 31.35 -11.01
N LYS A 505 -4.25 32.09 -10.93
CA LYS A 505 -4.29 33.48 -10.45
C LYS A 505 -4.31 33.56 -8.92
N GLU A 506 -4.93 32.58 -8.27
CA GLU A 506 -5.09 32.50 -6.81
C GLU A 506 -3.86 31.93 -6.09
N TRP A 507 -3.07 31.07 -6.74
CA TRP A 507 -1.96 30.35 -6.11
C TRP A 507 -0.66 30.59 -6.88
N LYS A 508 0.41 30.92 -6.16
CA LYS A 508 1.72 31.20 -6.75
C LYS A 508 2.78 30.26 -6.22
N LEU A 509 3.56 29.68 -7.12
CA LEU A 509 4.68 28.82 -6.80
C LEU A 509 5.75 29.61 -6.03
N VAL A 510 6.14 29.12 -4.85
CA VAL A 510 7.21 29.74 -4.03
C VAL A 510 8.38 28.80 -3.75
N TYR A 511 8.20 27.49 -3.94
CA TYR A 511 9.24 26.49 -3.74
C TYR A 511 8.99 25.26 -4.60
N LEU A 512 10.06 24.71 -5.18
CA LEU A 512 10.04 23.47 -5.95
C LEU A 512 11.34 22.71 -5.73
N ASP A 513 11.22 21.41 -5.44
CA ASP A 513 12.34 20.47 -5.47
C ASP A 513 11.92 19.12 -6.08
N ASP A 514 12.79 18.11 -6.03
CA ASP A 514 12.51 16.80 -6.65
C ASP A 514 11.48 15.94 -5.88
N ALA A 515 11.02 16.38 -4.72
CA ALA A 515 10.05 15.63 -3.91
C ALA A 515 8.76 16.41 -3.67
N SER A 516 8.81 17.75 -3.61
CA SER A 516 7.71 18.59 -3.17
C SER A 516 7.63 19.94 -3.87
N VAL A 517 6.41 20.46 -3.93
CA VAL A 517 6.10 21.80 -4.42
C VAL A 517 5.30 22.56 -3.36
N VAL A 518 5.54 23.87 -3.24
CA VAL A 518 4.80 24.75 -2.32
C VAL A 518 4.20 25.92 -3.09
N PHE A 519 2.90 26.14 -2.90
CA PHE A 519 2.19 27.30 -3.40
C PHE A 519 1.70 28.17 -2.24
N VAL A 520 1.71 29.49 -2.45
CA VAL A 520 1.15 30.46 -1.51
C VAL A 520 0.03 31.24 -2.18
N ARG A 521 -1.02 31.51 -1.43
CA ARG A 521 -2.21 32.21 -1.93
C ARG A 521 -1.91 33.67 -2.24
N ASN A 522 -2.38 34.15 -3.39
CA ASN A 522 -2.23 35.51 -3.88
C ASN A 522 -3.22 36.47 -3.20
N ARG A 523 -2.91 36.85 -1.96
CA ARG A 523 -3.67 37.82 -1.16
C ARG A 523 -2.75 38.96 -0.69
N PRO A 524 -3.30 40.16 -0.40
CA PRO A 524 -2.50 41.28 0.12
C PRO A 524 -1.67 40.92 1.37
N GLU A 525 -2.22 40.09 2.26
CA GLU A 525 -1.56 39.59 3.47
C GLU A 525 -0.29 38.75 3.20
N ASN A 526 -0.19 38.11 2.02
CA ASN A 526 0.96 37.28 1.63
C ASN A 526 1.92 37.99 0.66
N SER A 527 1.69 39.29 0.38
CA SER A 527 2.43 40.05 -0.64
C SER A 527 3.95 40.08 -0.39
N GLU A 528 4.39 40.12 0.87
CA GLU A 528 5.81 40.11 1.21
C GLU A 528 6.49 38.78 0.81
N VAL A 529 5.87 37.65 1.18
CA VAL A 529 6.34 36.30 0.83
C VAL A 529 6.39 36.14 -0.68
N LEU A 530 5.33 36.54 -1.37
CA LEU A 530 5.22 36.42 -2.82
C LEU A 530 6.28 37.26 -3.53
N ARG A 531 6.53 38.50 -3.08
CA ARG A 531 7.59 39.34 -3.63
C ARG A 531 8.98 38.72 -3.47
N LYS A 532 9.23 37.99 -2.38
CA LYS A 532 10.54 37.39 -2.09
C LYS A 532 10.77 36.05 -2.81
N PHE A 533 9.72 35.25 -2.99
CA PHE A 533 9.87 33.85 -3.40
C PHE A 533 9.05 33.41 -4.61
N ALA A 534 8.10 34.20 -5.09
CA ALA A 534 7.29 33.79 -6.24
C ALA A 534 8.20 33.55 -7.45
N GLN A 535 8.06 32.37 -8.05
CA GLN A 535 8.84 31.92 -9.19
C GLN A 535 7.92 31.37 -10.28
N SER A 536 8.33 31.53 -11.54
CA SER A 536 7.62 30.90 -12.66
C SER A 536 7.98 29.43 -12.75
N CYS A 537 6.97 28.56 -12.87
CA CYS A 537 7.18 27.12 -13.03
C CYS A 537 8.12 26.80 -14.21
N GLY A 538 7.98 27.52 -15.33
CA GLY A 538 8.80 27.29 -16.52
C GLY A 538 10.30 27.55 -16.32
N THR A 539 10.68 28.30 -15.28
CA THR A 539 12.07 28.66 -15.00
C THR A 539 12.57 28.18 -13.63
N ALA A 540 11.68 27.63 -12.80
CA ALA A 540 12.02 27.21 -11.44
C ALA A 540 13.14 26.16 -11.45
N ALA A 541 14.20 26.38 -10.68
CA ALA A 541 15.29 25.43 -10.56
C ALA A 541 14.90 24.28 -9.62
N ILE A 542 15.27 23.05 -9.99
CA ILE A 542 15.15 21.88 -9.11
C ILE A 542 16.53 21.61 -8.52
N ALA A 543 16.71 22.00 -7.26
CA ALA A 543 18.00 21.84 -6.59
C ALA A 543 18.30 20.36 -6.32
N SER A 544 19.45 19.89 -6.80
CA SER A 544 19.94 18.56 -6.44
C SER A 544 20.26 18.50 -4.94
N PRO A 545 19.81 17.46 -4.21
CA PRO A 545 20.24 17.29 -2.83
C PRO A 545 21.77 17.10 -2.76
N PRO A 546 22.40 17.27 -1.58
CA PRO A 546 23.80 16.90 -1.39
C PRO A 546 23.93 15.38 -1.56
N LEU A 547 24.34 14.92 -2.74
CA LEU A 547 24.44 13.50 -3.06
C LEU A 547 25.77 12.95 -2.56
N ALA A 548 25.72 11.82 -1.84
CA ALA A 548 26.91 11.11 -1.39
C ALA A 548 27.83 10.66 -2.56
N PRO A 549 29.13 10.36 -2.31
CA PRO A 549 30.07 9.91 -3.34
C PRO A 549 29.57 8.69 -4.14
N THR A 550 29.98 8.60 -5.41
CA THR A 550 29.48 7.65 -6.44
C THR A 550 29.59 6.17 -6.09
N ASN A 551 30.43 5.78 -5.14
CA ASN A 551 30.86 4.38 -4.97
C ASN A 551 29.97 3.56 -4.02
N PHE A 552 28.88 4.13 -3.49
CA PHE A 552 27.92 3.44 -2.62
C PHE A 552 26.58 3.19 -3.34
N TYR A 553 26.04 1.96 -3.25
CA TYR A 553 24.76 1.57 -3.87
C TYR A 553 23.62 2.55 -3.55
N ARG A 554 23.53 2.98 -2.29
CA ARG A 554 22.54 3.97 -1.85
C ARG A 554 22.67 5.31 -2.57
N ALA A 555 23.89 5.84 -2.72
CA ALA A 555 24.11 7.11 -3.41
C ALA A 555 23.67 7.02 -4.88
N ARG A 556 23.90 5.88 -5.53
CA ARG A 556 23.41 5.61 -6.89
C ARG A 556 21.88 5.61 -6.94
N ALA A 557 21.21 5.00 -5.97
CA ALA A 557 19.75 4.95 -5.89
C ALA A 557 19.10 6.31 -5.59
N GLU A 558 19.68 7.11 -4.68
CA GLU A 558 19.24 8.47 -4.38
C GLU A 558 19.37 9.39 -5.60
N ARG A 559 20.49 9.29 -6.34
CA ARG A 559 20.66 9.99 -7.63
C ARG A 559 19.62 9.59 -8.65
N PHE A 560 19.35 8.30 -8.75
CA PHE A 560 18.34 7.79 -9.67
C PHE A 560 16.96 8.35 -9.34
N ASN A 561 16.56 8.37 -8.06
CA ASN A 561 15.29 8.95 -7.64
C ASN A 561 15.22 10.46 -7.96
N PHE A 562 16.30 11.21 -7.67
CA PHE A 562 16.38 12.63 -8.02
C PHE A 562 16.14 12.84 -9.52
N PHE A 563 16.88 12.15 -10.39
CA PHE A 563 16.76 12.31 -11.83
C PHE A 563 15.42 11.81 -12.39
N MET A 564 14.88 10.72 -11.84
CA MET A 564 13.54 10.23 -12.19
C MET A 564 12.46 11.25 -11.86
N ASN A 565 12.51 11.84 -10.66
CA ASN A 565 11.53 12.83 -10.25
C ASN A 565 11.70 14.13 -11.03
N ALA A 566 12.93 14.63 -11.16
CA ALA A 566 13.23 15.84 -11.94
C ALA A 566 12.80 15.69 -13.40
N GLY A 567 13.11 14.55 -14.04
CA GLY A 567 12.68 14.25 -15.41
C GLY A 567 11.15 14.24 -15.55
N SER A 568 10.43 13.68 -14.57
CA SER A 568 8.96 13.74 -14.54
C SER A 568 8.46 15.17 -14.37
N ILE A 569 9.00 15.93 -13.42
CA ILE A 569 8.59 17.33 -13.17
C ILE A 569 8.82 18.18 -14.42
N PHE A 570 10.00 18.11 -15.03
CA PHE A 570 10.31 18.85 -16.25
C PHE A 570 9.38 18.48 -17.40
N TYR A 571 9.04 17.20 -17.55
CA TYR A 571 8.04 16.75 -18.53
C TYR A 571 6.68 17.43 -18.30
N PHE A 572 6.16 17.43 -17.07
CA PHE A 572 4.87 18.09 -16.76
C PHE A 572 4.92 19.62 -16.91
N LEU A 573 6.11 20.22 -16.84
CA LEU A 573 6.34 21.65 -17.06
C LEU A 573 6.66 22.00 -18.52
N SER A 574 6.56 21.03 -19.45
CA SER A 574 6.92 21.19 -20.87
C SER A 574 8.37 21.65 -21.11
N ARG A 575 9.28 21.26 -20.20
CA ARG A 575 10.72 21.54 -20.28
C ARG A 575 11.46 20.33 -20.86
N ASP A 576 11.21 20.09 -22.14
CA ASP A 576 11.56 18.82 -22.80
C ASP A 576 13.05 18.52 -22.82
N LYS A 577 13.90 19.55 -22.94
CA LYS A 577 15.37 19.37 -22.96
C LYS A 577 15.89 18.90 -21.61
N GLU A 578 15.45 19.54 -20.53
CA GLU A 578 15.81 19.14 -19.17
C GLU A 578 15.20 17.79 -18.78
N ALA A 579 13.97 17.52 -19.22
CA ALA A 579 13.32 16.22 -19.02
C ALA A 579 14.13 15.09 -19.67
N ALA A 580 14.50 15.25 -20.95
CA ALA A 580 15.33 14.28 -21.68
C ALA A 580 16.68 14.07 -20.99
N TRP A 581 17.37 15.15 -20.63
CA TRP A 581 18.66 15.07 -19.94
C TRP A 581 18.56 14.31 -18.61
N ALA A 582 17.57 14.63 -17.77
CA ALA A 582 17.38 13.97 -16.48
C ALA A 582 17.04 12.48 -16.65
N LEU A 583 16.19 12.12 -17.61
CA LEU A 583 15.86 10.71 -17.90
C LEU A 583 17.08 9.94 -18.42
N ASP A 584 17.95 10.56 -19.23
CA ASP A 584 19.20 9.93 -19.67
C ASP A 584 20.19 9.74 -18.51
N GLN A 585 20.27 10.69 -17.56
CA GLN A 585 21.06 10.49 -16.34
C GLN A 585 20.52 9.35 -15.47
N ALA A 586 19.19 9.23 -15.35
CA ALA A 586 18.57 8.10 -14.65
C ALA A 586 18.88 6.76 -15.34
N GLU A 587 18.88 6.74 -16.68
CA GLU A 587 19.22 5.54 -17.46
C GLU A 587 20.66 5.08 -17.26
N GLN A 588 21.62 6.00 -17.18
CA GLN A 588 23.02 5.66 -16.87
C GLN A 588 23.16 4.96 -15.50
N LEU A 589 22.27 5.29 -14.55
CA LEU A 589 22.27 4.71 -13.22
C LEU A 589 21.55 3.37 -13.17
N PHE A 590 20.36 3.21 -13.76
CA PHE A 590 19.63 1.94 -13.76
C PHE A 590 19.02 1.66 -15.14
N PRO A 591 19.81 1.15 -16.11
CA PRO A 591 19.39 1.03 -17.50
C PRO A 591 18.32 -0.03 -17.73
N ASP A 592 18.10 -0.94 -16.78
CA ASP A 592 17.11 -2.01 -16.88
C ASP A 592 15.82 -1.72 -16.09
N ASN A 593 15.72 -0.56 -15.44
CA ASN A 593 14.57 -0.26 -14.59
C ASN A 593 13.30 -0.05 -15.44
N ALA A 594 12.27 -0.86 -15.18
CA ALA A 594 11.02 -0.81 -15.93
C ALA A 594 10.25 0.51 -15.76
N ASN A 595 10.32 1.14 -14.57
CA ASN A 595 9.61 2.39 -14.29
C ASN A 595 10.25 3.57 -15.04
N LEU A 596 11.59 3.60 -15.16
CA LEU A 596 12.31 4.54 -16.02
C LEU A 596 11.80 4.47 -17.47
N HIS A 597 11.78 3.27 -18.06
CA HIS A 597 11.34 3.10 -19.45
C HIS A 597 9.86 3.42 -19.64
N LEU A 598 9.03 3.22 -18.62
CA LEU A 598 7.64 3.64 -18.65
C LEU A 598 7.51 5.18 -18.70
N VAL A 599 8.26 5.89 -17.86
CA VAL A 599 8.26 7.37 -17.85
C VAL A 599 8.88 7.93 -19.13
N LYS A 600 9.97 7.33 -19.61
CA LYS A 600 10.62 7.71 -20.89
C LYS A 600 9.66 7.51 -22.06
N ALA A 601 8.90 6.42 -22.10
CA ALA A 601 7.86 6.18 -23.11
C ALA A 601 6.74 7.23 -23.07
N GLN A 602 6.29 7.60 -21.87
CA GLN A 602 5.27 8.66 -21.69
C GLN A 602 5.77 10.01 -22.20
N PHE A 603 7.00 10.38 -21.82
CA PHE A 603 7.66 11.58 -22.29
C PHE A 603 7.77 11.60 -23.82
N LEU A 604 8.33 10.55 -24.43
CA LEU A 604 8.49 10.43 -25.88
C LEU A 604 7.15 10.51 -26.63
N GLY A 605 6.10 9.90 -26.10
CA GLY A 605 4.76 9.93 -26.68
C GLY A 605 4.16 11.34 -26.65
N ALA A 606 4.43 12.11 -25.61
CA ALA A 606 3.97 13.49 -25.48
C ALA A 606 4.78 14.46 -26.36
N THR A 607 6.08 14.23 -26.55
CA THR A 607 6.95 15.04 -27.42
C THR A 607 6.89 14.64 -28.90
N ASN A 608 5.74 14.08 -29.35
CA ASN A 608 5.50 13.67 -30.73
C ASN A 608 6.55 12.69 -31.33
N ARG A 609 7.05 11.74 -30.52
CA ARG A 609 7.95 10.65 -30.93
C ARG A 609 7.32 9.27 -30.66
N PRO A 610 6.15 8.96 -31.25
CA PRO A 610 5.33 7.81 -30.86
C PRO A 610 5.98 6.45 -31.17
N GLU A 611 6.84 6.35 -32.20
CA GLU A 611 7.55 5.11 -32.53
C GLU A 611 8.59 4.76 -31.47
N GLU A 612 9.28 5.77 -30.93
CA GLU A 612 10.26 5.56 -29.87
C GLU A 612 9.57 5.24 -28.55
N ALA A 613 8.45 5.92 -28.26
CA ALA A 613 7.59 5.60 -27.13
C ALA A 613 7.10 4.15 -27.19
N GLU A 614 6.67 3.68 -28.36
CA GLU A 614 6.23 2.31 -28.57
C GLU A 614 7.35 1.31 -28.27
N ARG A 615 8.59 1.57 -28.72
CA ARG A 615 9.75 0.70 -28.42
C ARG A 615 9.98 0.56 -26.91
N GLU A 616 9.91 1.67 -26.17
CA GLU A 616 10.10 1.66 -24.72
C GLU A 616 8.94 0.96 -23.99
N TYR A 617 7.69 1.23 -24.36
CA TYR A 617 6.56 0.48 -23.80
C TYR A 617 6.66 -1.02 -24.10
N LEU A 618 7.04 -1.40 -25.32
CA LEU A 618 7.25 -2.79 -25.71
C LEU A 618 8.40 -3.44 -24.92
N ARG A 619 9.45 -2.68 -24.57
CA ARG A 619 10.51 -3.15 -23.67
C ARG A 619 9.94 -3.47 -22.29
N VAL A 620 9.18 -2.55 -21.69
CA VAL A 620 8.57 -2.72 -20.36
C VAL A 620 7.62 -3.91 -20.30
N VAL A 621 6.68 -4.04 -21.25
CA VAL A 621 5.70 -5.15 -21.20
C VAL A 621 6.32 -6.53 -21.46
N ARG A 622 7.54 -6.58 -22.04
CA ARG A 622 8.31 -7.80 -22.21
C ARG A 622 9.07 -8.19 -20.94
N THR A 623 9.69 -7.23 -20.26
CA THR A 623 10.53 -7.48 -19.07
C THR A 623 9.73 -7.51 -17.76
N SER A 624 8.76 -6.61 -17.61
CA SER A 624 7.98 -6.41 -16.40
C SER A 624 6.51 -6.07 -16.73
N PRO A 625 5.73 -7.04 -17.23
CA PRO A 625 4.33 -6.81 -17.58
C PRO A 625 3.51 -6.40 -16.35
N SER A 626 2.81 -5.27 -16.46
CA SER A 626 1.94 -4.74 -15.42
C SER A 626 0.68 -4.12 -16.02
N ASP A 627 -0.35 -3.91 -15.19
CA ASP A 627 -1.54 -3.15 -15.58
C ASP A 627 -1.18 -1.77 -16.15
N ALA A 628 -0.34 -1.03 -15.43
CA ALA A 628 0.11 0.30 -15.83
C ALA A 628 0.84 0.29 -17.19
N ALA A 629 1.75 -0.66 -17.42
CA ALA A 629 2.50 -0.74 -18.67
C ALA A 629 1.62 -1.10 -19.87
N TRP A 630 0.75 -2.10 -19.74
CA TRP A 630 -0.17 -2.48 -20.81
C TRP A 630 -1.19 -1.37 -21.10
N TYR A 631 -1.70 -0.70 -20.07
CA TYR A 631 -2.66 0.37 -20.25
C TYR A 631 -2.02 1.64 -20.85
N ALA A 632 -0.79 1.98 -20.48
CA ALA A 632 -0.06 3.09 -21.08
C ALA A 632 0.22 2.83 -22.57
N LEU A 633 0.62 1.61 -22.94
CA LEU A 633 0.76 1.20 -24.34
C LEU A 633 -0.59 1.25 -25.08
N ALA A 634 -1.68 0.82 -24.44
CA ALA A 634 -3.02 0.92 -25.03
C ALA A 634 -3.40 2.37 -25.35
N ARG A 635 -3.10 3.31 -24.45
CA ARG A 635 -3.33 4.75 -24.68
C ARG A 635 -2.53 5.28 -25.86
N LEU A 636 -1.27 4.85 -26.02
CA LEU A 636 -0.48 5.22 -27.19
C LEU A 636 -1.14 4.70 -28.49
N TYR A 637 -1.61 3.45 -28.50
CA TYR A 637 -2.31 2.91 -29.67
C TYR A 637 -3.65 3.60 -29.96
N VAL A 638 -4.41 4.01 -28.93
CA VAL A 638 -5.60 4.86 -29.12
C VAL A 638 -5.22 6.18 -29.78
N ALA A 639 -4.14 6.84 -29.33
CA ALA A 639 -3.66 8.09 -29.92
C ALA A 639 -3.18 7.92 -31.38
N LYS A 640 -2.67 6.74 -31.74
CA LYS A 640 -2.31 6.37 -33.12
C LYS A 640 -3.51 5.86 -33.96
N HIS A 641 -4.73 5.88 -33.41
CA HIS A 641 -5.93 5.28 -34.03
C HIS A 641 -5.83 3.77 -34.33
N GLN A 642 -4.90 3.07 -33.67
CA GLN A 642 -4.67 1.63 -33.77
C GLN A 642 -5.54 0.88 -32.73
N TYR A 643 -6.86 0.92 -32.94
CA TYR A 643 -7.82 0.49 -31.92
C TYR A 643 -7.80 -1.02 -31.63
N ALA A 644 -7.46 -1.86 -32.61
CA ALA A 644 -7.37 -3.31 -32.41
C ALA A 644 -6.21 -3.68 -31.46
N GLU A 645 -5.06 -3.05 -31.64
CA GLU A 645 -3.87 -3.17 -30.79
C GLU A 645 -4.12 -2.58 -29.41
N ALA A 646 -4.79 -1.42 -29.35
CA ALA A 646 -5.24 -0.83 -28.09
C ALA A 646 -6.12 -1.81 -27.32
N LEU A 647 -7.15 -2.39 -27.95
CA LEU A 647 -8.04 -3.35 -27.33
C LEU A 647 -7.29 -4.58 -26.82
N ARG A 648 -6.33 -5.11 -27.59
CA ARG A 648 -5.46 -6.22 -27.15
C ARG A 648 -4.67 -5.85 -25.89
N CYS A 649 -4.13 -4.63 -25.83
CA CYS A 649 -3.40 -4.15 -24.67
C CYS A 649 -4.31 -3.98 -23.46
N VAL A 650 -5.48 -3.35 -23.61
CA VAL A 650 -6.44 -3.23 -22.50
C VAL A 650 -6.90 -4.61 -22.01
N LYS A 651 -7.14 -5.58 -22.90
CA LYS A 651 -7.47 -6.97 -22.51
C LYS A 651 -6.37 -7.65 -21.70
N LYS A 652 -5.10 -7.32 -21.94
CA LYS A 652 -3.97 -7.80 -21.13
C LYS A 652 -3.84 -7.05 -19.80
N ALA A 653 -4.17 -5.77 -19.75
CA ALA A 653 -4.18 -4.94 -18.54
C ALA A 653 -5.29 -5.36 -17.54
N THR A 654 -6.51 -5.61 -18.03
CA THR A 654 -7.68 -5.92 -17.18
C THR A 654 -7.45 -7.00 -16.12
N PRO A 655 -6.91 -8.20 -16.43
CA PRO A 655 -6.70 -9.24 -15.42
C PRO A 655 -5.54 -8.93 -14.45
N LEU A 656 -4.71 -7.92 -14.75
CA LEU A 656 -3.58 -7.48 -13.90
C LEU A 656 -3.95 -6.31 -13.00
N SER A 657 -5.10 -5.66 -13.23
CA SER A 657 -5.48 -4.42 -12.57
C SER A 657 -6.13 -4.68 -11.21
N GLN A 658 -5.77 -3.86 -10.22
CA GLN A 658 -6.51 -3.75 -8.95
C GLN A 658 -7.82 -2.96 -9.10
N VAL A 659 -7.99 -2.23 -10.20
CA VAL A 659 -9.19 -1.48 -10.57
C VAL A 659 -9.73 -1.96 -11.92
N PRO A 660 -10.11 -3.25 -12.05
CA PRO A 660 -10.50 -3.84 -13.33
C PRO A 660 -11.72 -3.16 -13.96
N PHE A 661 -12.57 -2.50 -13.16
CA PHE A 661 -13.71 -1.72 -13.65
C PHE A 661 -13.28 -0.53 -14.52
N GLU A 662 -12.17 0.15 -14.22
CA GLU A 662 -11.62 1.21 -15.07
C GLU A 662 -11.09 0.66 -16.38
N ARG A 663 -10.44 -0.51 -16.35
CA ARG A 663 -9.95 -1.16 -17.57
C ARG A 663 -11.10 -1.65 -18.44
N LEU A 664 -12.17 -2.17 -17.85
CA LEU A 664 -13.40 -2.54 -18.57
C LEU A 664 -14.10 -1.32 -19.18
N ARG A 665 -14.17 -0.20 -18.47
CA ARG A 665 -14.66 1.07 -19.02
C ARG A 665 -13.82 1.50 -20.22
N ALA A 666 -12.50 1.47 -20.11
CA ALA A 666 -11.61 1.77 -21.23
C ALA A 666 -11.79 0.79 -22.40
N GLN A 667 -12.04 -0.51 -22.17
CA GLN A 667 -12.41 -1.44 -23.23
C GLN A 667 -13.69 -1.00 -23.95
N GLY A 668 -14.73 -0.61 -23.19
CA GLY A 668 -15.97 -0.09 -23.77
C GLY A 668 -15.75 1.11 -24.67
N VAL A 669 -14.92 2.07 -24.22
CA VAL A 669 -14.54 3.24 -25.04
C VAL A 669 -13.81 2.82 -26.32
N VAL A 670 -12.86 1.88 -26.25
CA VAL A 670 -12.16 1.39 -27.45
C VAL A 670 -13.13 0.68 -28.40
N TYR A 671 -14.10 -0.09 -27.90
CA TYR A 671 -15.14 -0.71 -28.72
C TYR A 671 -16.03 0.32 -29.43
N VAL A 672 -16.35 1.44 -28.77
CA VAL A 672 -17.05 2.56 -29.43
C VAL A 672 -16.22 3.08 -30.61
N TYR A 673 -14.92 3.32 -30.43
CA TYR A 673 -14.05 3.78 -31.53
C TYR A 673 -13.90 2.76 -32.67
N MET A 674 -14.09 1.46 -32.38
CA MET A 674 -14.09 0.38 -33.37
C MET A 674 -15.45 0.18 -34.07
N ASN A 675 -16.46 1.00 -33.75
CA ASN A 675 -17.84 0.83 -34.19
C ASN A 675 -18.42 -0.56 -33.84
N GLN A 676 -18.15 -1.02 -32.62
CA GLN A 676 -18.67 -2.28 -32.05
C GLN A 676 -19.56 -1.97 -30.83
N PRO A 677 -20.75 -1.40 -31.05
CA PRO A 677 -21.55 -0.84 -29.96
C PRO A 677 -22.13 -1.90 -29.00
N GLN A 678 -22.44 -3.11 -29.47
CA GLN A 678 -22.94 -4.18 -28.59
C GLN A 678 -21.86 -4.62 -27.58
N GLU A 679 -20.62 -4.78 -28.04
CA GLU A 679 -19.46 -5.10 -27.21
C GLU A 679 -19.13 -3.95 -26.25
N ALA A 680 -19.27 -2.71 -26.71
CA ALA A 680 -19.10 -1.54 -25.86
C ALA A 680 -20.09 -1.53 -24.69
N LEU A 681 -21.39 -1.73 -24.96
CA LEU A 681 -22.44 -1.81 -23.94
C LEU A 681 -22.16 -2.96 -22.95
N ALA A 682 -21.78 -4.13 -23.44
CA ALA A 682 -21.41 -5.26 -22.60
C ALA A 682 -20.19 -4.97 -21.70
N ALA A 683 -19.18 -4.26 -22.22
CA ALA A 683 -18.01 -3.85 -21.44
C ALA A 683 -18.38 -2.82 -20.36
N PHE A 684 -19.21 -1.82 -20.67
CA PHE A 684 -19.71 -0.86 -19.69
C PHE A 684 -20.59 -1.50 -18.61
N GLN A 685 -21.38 -2.51 -18.97
CA GLN A 685 -22.16 -3.28 -17.99
C GLN A 685 -21.25 -4.07 -17.04
N ARG A 686 -20.20 -4.71 -17.57
CA ARG A 686 -19.21 -5.42 -16.74
C ARG A 686 -18.40 -4.44 -15.85
N ALA A 687 -18.09 -3.26 -16.36
CA ALA A 687 -17.43 -2.20 -15.60
C ALA A 687 -18.27 -1.78 -14.40
N GLU A 688 -19.56 -1.49 -14.62
CA GLU A 688 -20.52 -1.17 -13.55
C GLU A 688 -20.65 -2.31 -12.53
N ALA A 689 -20.80 -3.55 -12.99
CA ALA A 689 -20.96 -4.71 -12.11
C ALA A 689 -19.75 -5.00 -11.21
N LYS A 690 -18.55 -4.62 -11.64
CA LYS A 690 -17.30 -4.76 -10.87
C LYS A 690 -16.87 -3.48 -10.15
N SER A 691 -17.66 -2.42 -10.25
CA SER A 691 -17.34 -1.13 -9.65
C SER A 691 -17.70 -1.10 -8.17
N PRO A 692 -16.85 -0.52 -7.30
CA PRO A 692 -17.22 -0.24 -5.91
C PRO A 692 -18.27 0.87 -5.78
N TYR A 693 -18.57 1.61 -6.87
CA TYR A 693 -19.44 2.78 -6.87
C TYR A 693 -20.94 2.48 -7.11
N ARG A 694 -21.39 1.22 -6.93
CA ARG A 694 -22.77 0.85 -7.22
C ARG A 694 -23.72 1.46 -6.18
N GLY A 695 -24.52 2.43 -6.61
CA GLY A 695 -25.40 3.21 -5.72
C GLY A 695 -24.66 4.24 -4.87
N ASP A 696 -23.39 4.52 -5.18
CA ASP A 696 -22.60 5.53 -4.49
C ASP A 696 -22.94 6.93 -5.03
N SER A 697 -23.36 7.82 -4.12
CA SER A 697 -23.64 9.22 -4.40
C SER A 697 -22.44 10.14 -4.19
N SER A 698 -21.25 9.59 -3.87
CA SER A 698 -20.00 10.35 -3.85
C SER A 698 -19.69 10.93 -5.23
N ASP A 699 -18.93 12.02 -5.28
CA ASP A 699 -18.59 12.65 -6.56
C ASP A 699 -17.75 11.74 -7.47
N LEU A 700 -16.97 10.80 -6.90
CA LEU A 700 -16.26 9.78 -7.67
C LEU A 700 -17.20 8.77 -8.29
N GLY A 701 -18.19 8.32 -7.50
CA GLY A 701 -19.24 7.46 -8.00
C GLY A 701 -20.04 8.15 -9.10
N LYS A 702 -20.39 9.44 -8.91
CA LYS A 702 -21.02 10.26 -9.95
C LYS A 702 -20.14 10.37 -11.20
N GLN A 703 -18.87 10.76 -11.08
CA GLN A 703 -17.96 10.90 -12.22
C GLN A 703 -17.78 9.60 -13.00
N PHE A 704 -17.53 8.49 -12.29
CA PHE A 704 -17.39 7.18 -12.92
C PHE A 704 -18.68 6.75 -13.64
N ASN A 705 -19.83 6.87 -12.96
CA ASN A 705 -21.12 6.50 -13.54
C ASN A 705 -21.53 7.43 -14.70
N ALA A 706 -21.14 8.71 -14.64
CA ALA A 706 -21.36 9.66 -15.72
C ALA A 706 -20.54 9.29 -16.97
N GLN A 707 -19.27 8.88 -16.79
CA GLN A 707 -18.45 8.37 -17.90
C GLN A 707 -19.02 7.08 -18.51
N LEU A 708 -19.60 6.18 -17.69
CA LEU A 708 -20.28 4.99 -18.21
C LEU A 708 -21.54 5.37 -18.99
N ALA A 709 -22.34 6.31 -18.48
CA ALA A 709 -23.54 6.79 -19.14
C ALA A 709 -23.21 7.46 -20.48
N GLU A 710 -22.17 8.30 -20.53
CA GLU A 710 -21.69 8.95 -21.75
C GLU A 710 -21.21 7.93 -22.80
N GLY A 711 -20.42 6.93 -22.36
CA GLY A 711 -19.98 5.85 -23.25
C GLY A 711 -21.15 5.02 -23.80
N ARG A 712 -22.17 4.73 -22.96
CA ARG A 712 -23.40 4.04 -23.40
C ARG A 712 -24.20 4.90 -24.38
N ALA A 713 -24.29 6.20 -24.15
CA ALA A 713 -24.96 7.13 -25.05
C ALA A 713 -24.35 7.09 -26.45
N ARG A 714 -23.02 7.12 -26.55
CA ARG A 714 -22.30 6.96 -27.82
C ARG A 714 -22.60 5.60 -28.48
N ALA A 715 -22.56 4.50 -27.72
CA ALA A 715 -22.85 3.18 -28.26
C ALA A 715 -24.30 3.05 -28.77
N TYR A 716 -25.29 3.60 -28.06
CA TYR A 716 -26.68 3.61 -28.51
C TYR A 716 -26.90 4.49 -29.74
N ARG A 717 -26.16 5.62 -29.84
CA ARG A 717 -26.18 6.46 -31.04
C ARG A 717 -25.71 5.68 -32.28
N GLU A 718 -24.63 4.90 -32.18
CA GLU A 718 -24.16 4.04 -33.29
C GLU A 718 -25.17 2.93 -33.64
N LEU A 719 -25.98 2.47 -32.68
CA LEU A 719 -27.09 1.55 -32.92
C LEU A 719 -28.35 2.23 -33.50
N ASN A 720 -28.31 3.54 -33.71
CA ASN A 720 -29.46 4.37 -34.08
C ASN A 720 -30.64 4.30 -33.07
N ASP A 721 -30.37 3.92 -31.81
CA ASP A 721 -31.32 3.94 -30.70
C ASP A 721 -31.24 5.31 -30.01
N LEU A 722 -31.77 6.35 -30.69
CA LEU A 722 -31.66 7.73 -30.25
C LEU A 722 -32.31 7.98 -28.89
N ASP A 723 -33.40 7.27 -28.56
CA ASP A 723 -34.10 7.41 -27.28
C ASP A 723 -33.22 7.01 -26.10
N ARG A 724 -32.57 5.84 -26.20
CA ARG A 724 -31.63 5.43 -25.16
C ARG A 724 -30.35 6.26 -25.17
N ALA A 725 -29.89 6.71 -26.34
CA ALA A 725 -28.73 7.60 -26.43
C ALA A 725 -28.95 8.90 -25.68
N VAL A 726 -30.10 9.57 -25.90
CA VAL A 726 -30.49 10.79 -25.19
C VAL A 726 -30.64 10.53 -23.70
N SER A 727 -31.37 9.48 -23.30
CA SER A 727 -31.57 9.16 -21.88
C SER A 727 -30.26 8.94 -21.14
N GLN A 728 -29.29 8.23 -21.74
CA GLN A 728 -27.97 8.02 -21.14
C GLN A 728 -27.15 9.31 -21.11
N GLN A 729 -27.23 10.16 -22.15
CA GLN A 729 -26.51 11.42 -22.18
C GLN A 729 -27.06 12.43 -21.17
N GLU A 730 -28.38 12.48 -20.98
CA GLU A 730 -29.06 13.24 -19.92
C GLU A 730 -28.56 12.79 -18.54
N LEU A 731 -28.43 11.48 -18.32
CA LEU A 731 -27.86 10.94 -17.08
C LEU A 731 -26.40 11.39 -16.89
N ALA A 732 -25.58 11.37 -17.95
CA ALA A 732 -24.18 11.79 -17.89
C ALA A 732 -24.05 13.26 -17.46
N VAL A 733 -24.79 14.18 -18.09
CA VAL A 733 -24.74 15.62 -17.74
C VAL A 733 -25.40 15.91 -16.39
N ARG A 734 -26.37 15.09 -15.94
CA ARG A 734 -26.95 15.22 -14.60
C ARG A 734 -25.94 14.85 -13.51
N LEU A 735 -25.12 13.83 -13.76
CA LEU A 735 -24.12 13.34 -12.81
C LEU A 735 -22.84 14.18 -12.81
N SER A 736 -22.47 14.78 -13.95
CA SER A 736 -21.33 15.69 -14.09
C SER A 736 -21.69 16.91 -14.95
N PRO A 737 -22.42 17.88 -14.36
CA PRO A 737 -22.92 19.04 -15.09
C PRO A 737 -21.81 19.99 -15.56
N GLU A 738 -20.60 19.88 -15.03
CA GLU A 738 -19.45 20.71 -15.35
C GLU A 738 -18.77 20.36 -16.69
N LYS A 739 -19.17 19.27 -17.35
CA LYS A 739 -18.56 18.82 -18.61
C LYS A 739 -19.23 19.45 -19.83
N ALA A 740 -18.75 20.61 -20.28
CA ALA A 740 -19.28 21.31 -21.46
C ALA A 740 -19.43 20.42 -22.71
N ALA A 741 -18.41 19.60 -23.01
CA ALA A 741 -18.45 18.70 -24.17
C ALA A 741 -19.61 17.69 -24.14
N TRP A 742 -20.06 17.29 -22.95
CA TRP A 742 -21.18 16.37 -22.78
C TRP A 742 -22.53 17.07 -22.99
N TRP A 743 -22.62 18.36 -22.66
CA TRP A 743 -23.77 19.19 -23.03
C TRP A 743 -23.85 19.43 -24.54
N THR A 744 -22.72 19.65 -25.21
CA THR A 744 -22.67 19.72 -26.68
C THR A 744 -23.15 18.41 -27.31
N THR A 745 -22.68 17.27 -26.79
CA THR A 745 -23.11 15.95 -27.26
C THR A 745 -24.62 15.73 -27.05
N LEU A 746 -25.16 16.16 -25.91
CA LEU A 746 -26.60 16.10 -25.63
C LEU A 746 -27.40 16.96 -26.62
N ALA A 747 -26.93 18.16 -26.93
CA ALA A 747 -27.57 19.03 -27.89
C ALA A 747 -27.66 18.40 -29.29
N ASP A 748 -26.57 17.77 -29.73
CA ASP A 748 -26.52 17.10 -31.04
C ASP A 748 -27.48 15.90 -31.09
N LEU A 749 -27.63 15.17 -29.98
CA LEU A 749 -28.60 14.09 -29.88
C LEU A 749 -30.06 14.61 -29.88
N TYR A 750 -30.36 15.69 -29.16
CA TYR A 750 -31.69 16.33 -29.22
C TYR A 750 -32.01 16.85 -30.62
N GLN A 751 -31.02 17.44 -31.31
CA GLN A 751 -31.18 17.89 -32.68
C GLN A 751 -31.49 16.72 -33.61
N ALA A 752 -30.81 15.58 -33.44
CA ALA A 752 -31.07 14.36 -34.20
C ALA A 752 -32.46 13.77 -33.93
N GLN A 753 -33.04 14.00 -32.75
CA GLN A 753 -34.43 13.66 -32.42
C GLN A 753 -35.46 14.72 -32.86
N GLY A 754 -35.04 15.83 -33.47
CA GLY A 754 -35.92 16.94 -33.84
C GLY A 754 -36.38 17.83 -32.67
N GLN A 755 -35.76 17.71 -31.49
CA GLN A 755 -36.06 18.51 -30.31
C GLN A 755 -35.22 19.81 -30.28
N THR A 756 -35.47 20.69 -31.24
CA THR A 756 -34.67 21.90 -31.49
C THR A 756 -34.54 22.83 -30.28
N GLU A 757 -35.62 23.04 -29.50
CA GLU A 757 -35.58 23.90 -28.31
C GLU A 757 -34.64 23.34 -27.22
N LYS A 758 -34.71 22.04 -26.95
CA LYS A 758 -33.82 21.39 -25.97
C LYS A 758 -32.37 21.37 -26.46
N ALA A 759 -32.16 21.22 -27.76
CA ALA A 759 -30.83 21.31 -28.36
C ALA A 759 -30.20 22.69 -28.14
N LEU A 760 -30.99 23.77 -28.31
CA LEU A 760 -30.53 25.13 -28.06
C LEU A 760 -30.15 25.34 -26.59
N GLN A 761 -31.03 24.94 -25.65
CA GLN A 761 -30.76 25.04 -24.21
C GLN A 761 -29.49 24.28 -23.78
N ALA A 762 -29.26 23.09 -24.34
CA ALA A 762 -28.07 22.31 -24.05
C ALA A 762 -26.80 22.98 -24.62
N ARG A 763 -26.86 23.63 -25.79
CA ARG A 763 -25.75 24.43 -26.35
C ARG A 763 -25.44 25.66 -25.51
N GLU A 764 -26.47 26.38 -25.07
CA GLU A 764 -26.30 27.54 -24.18
C GLU A 764 -25.61 27.16 -22.88
N LYS A 765 -26.00 26.02 -22.27
CA LYS A 765 -25.31 25.48 -21.10
C LYS A 765 -23.85 25.12 -21.39
N ALA A 766 -23.57 24.44 -22.50
CA ALA A 766 -22.21 24.10 -22.90
C ALA A 766 -21.34 25.37 -23.06
N GLN A 767 -21.88 26.41 -23.69
CA GLN A 767 -21.21 27.70 -23.89
C GLN A 767 -21.03 28.47 -22.58
N ALA A 768 -22.01 28.45 -21.67
CA ALA A 768 -21.86 29.08 -20.36
C ALA A 768 -20.72 28.45 -19.55
N ILE A 769 -20.61 27.12 -19.59
CA ILE A 769 -19.52 26.39 -18.94
C ILE A 769 -18.17 26.71 -19.60
N GLN A 770 -18.09 26.73 -20.94
CA GLN A 770 -16.87 27.11 -21.66
C GLN A 770 -16.49 28.57 -21.44
N GLY A 771 -17.46 29.50 -21.50
CA GLY A 771 -17.27 30.94 -21.32
C GLY A 771 -16.79 31.30 -19.93
N GLY A 772 -17.25 30.58 -18.89
CA GLY A 772 -16.69 30.68 -17.54
C GLY A 772 -15.20 30.25 -17.47
N VAL A 773 -14.77 29.32 -18.32
CA VAL A 773 -13.35 28.93 -18.47
C VAL A 773 -12.56 29.96 -19.30
N THR A 774 -13.18 30.61 -20.29
CA THR A 774 -12.51 31.61 -21.15
C THR A 774 -12.40 33.00 -20.50
N GLU A 775 -13.36 33.42 -19.65
CA GLU A 775 -13.22 34.65 -18.86
C GLU A 775 -12.11 34.53 -17.80
N LEU A 776 -11.79 33.32 -17.35
CA LEU A 776 -10.65 33.05 -16.48
C LEU A 776 -9.29 33.11 -17.23
N THR A 777 -9.26 33.03 -18.56
CA THR A 777 -8.03 33.04 -19.39
C THR A 777 -7.77 34.33 -20.17
N LYS A 778 -8.66 35.34 -20.11
CA LYS A 778 -8.35 36.67 -20.66
C LYS A 778 -7.30 37.40 -19.79
N PRO A 779 -6.23 37.99 -20.37
CA PRO A 779 -5.44 39.02 -19.70
C PRO A 779 -6.36 40.22 -19.45
N SER A 780 -6.30 40.82 -18.26
CA SER A 780 -7.01 42.06 -17.99
C SER A 780 -6.39 43.20 -18.83
N GLU A 781 -6.98 43.51 -19.98
CA GLU A 781 -6.81 44.84 -20.59
C GLU A 781 -7.64 45.84 -19.79
N ALA A 782 -7.09 46.27 -18.66
CA ALA A 782 -7.49 47.50 -18.00
C ALA A 782 -6.35 48.49 -18.17
N GLY A 783 -6.48 49.40 -19.16
CA GLY A 783 -5.64 50.58 -19.23
C GLY A 783 -5.39 51.13 -20.62
N LYS A 784 -6.42 51.65 -21.30
CA LYS A 784 -6.28 52.81 -22.22
C LYS A 784 -7.55 53.65 -22.20
N ASN A 785 -7.60 54.59 -21.25
CA ASN A 785 -8.28 55.86 -21.48
C ASN A 785 -7.31 56.74 -22.27
N HIS A 786 -7.59 56.94 -23.56
CA HIS A 786 -7.60 58.22 -24.27
C HIS A 786 -8.10 57.99 -25.69
#